data_AF-A0AAW0M8P1-F1
#
_entry.id   AF-A0AAW0M8P1-F1
#
_cell.length_a   1.000
_cell.length_b   1.000
_cell.length_c   1.000
_cell.angle_alpha   90.00
_cell.angle_beta   90.00
_cell.angle_gamma   90.00
#
_symmetry.space_group_name_H-M   'P 1'
#
loop_
_entity.id
_entity.type
_entity.pdbx_description
1 polymer ?
#
loop_
_entity_poly.entity_id
_entity_poly.type
_entity_poly.pdbx_seq_one_letter_code
_entity_poly.pdbx_strand_id
1 'polypeptide(L)'
;MANSSAYVLAPAVPEWLNKGDNAWQMVSAALVGMQGMPGLVILYAGLVKKKWALNSAFMALFAFAAVMPCWVLWAYKMSFGKKLLPFWGKAGLAVSQDYLILQTVLNSTEYKNSTPPASPFYPTATMVFFQFAFAAVTVILLAGSVLGRMSIRAWMAFVPLWITFSYTVGAFSVWGGGFLFQWGVMDYSGGYVVHLASGAAGFTAAYWVGPRSREDREEFPPNNLLLALAGAGILWMGWTGFNGGDPFSANVDSSMAVLNTHICAATSLLVWTLTLHNKKFFGRQIGAIQGMITGLVCITPGAGLVQGWAALVMGIASGTIPWYTMMVLSKKLPFLQKVDDTLGVFHTHAVAGTLGGALTGLFAHPHLSSLFLPVPNSKGSFYGGKGGVQFWKQLVGAAFIIGWNVVATSIILNLIRLIIPLKMTDEEIKIGDDAAHGEEAYALQGQGRRENLIQNGNGLTPAVPEWLNKGDNAWQMISGALVCMQGMPGLVIIYAGLVKKKWALNSAFMALFAFAAVMPCWVLWAYNMSFGEKLLPFWGKAGLAVSEDFLISQTILPSTRYKNITSAATPMFPMVTMVFFQYPFAAETVILLCGSVLGRMSFRAWMAFVPLWLTFSYTVSAFSVWGGGFLFQWGVMDYSGGYVVHVASGAAGYTAAYWVGPRSKEDREEFPPNNLLLALTGAGILWGGWTGFNGGDPFAANVDSSMAVINTHICTATSLLVWTYLDVIYFKKPSVIGAIQGMMTGLVCITPGAASGTIPWYTMMVLSKKLSLLQKVDDTLEIFQTHAVAGTLGGALTGLFAHPYLCSMFLTVPNSKSSFYGDDGGVQFWKQLVGAAFIIGWNVVATSIILNVIKLLIPLRMTDEDIKIGDDAVHGEEAYALQGQGRRDQTIQNGSCTVLIE
;
A
#
# COMPACT_ATOMS: atom_id res chain seq x y z
N MET A 1 -34.12 33.52 2.71
CA MET A 1 -34.09 32.26 3.47
C MET A 1 -34.56 31.16 2.54
N ALA A 2 -33.63 30.43 1.91
CA ALA A 2 -33.93 29.28 1.06
C ALA A 2 -33.63 28.01 1.86
N ASN A 3 -34.65 27.16 2.04
CA ASN A 3 -34.54 25.86 2.69
C ASN A 3 -33.57 24.96 1.91
N SER A 4 -32.39 24.70 2.48
CA SER A 4 -31.41 23.72 2.00
C SER A 4 -31.82 22.29 2.41
N SER A 5 -33.03 21.87 2.07
CA SER A 5 -33.59 20.55 2.40
C SER A 5 -33.13 19.41 1.49
N ALA A 6 -31.94 19.51 0.88
CA ALA A 6 -31.39 18.49 -0.02
C ALA A 6 -30.40 17.52 0.65
N TYR A 7 -29.99 17.77 1.90
CA TYR A 7 -29.13 16.87 2.67
C TYR A 7 -29.95 16.21 3.77
N VAL A 8 -30.37 14.96 3.56
CA VAL A 8 -30.64 14.10 4.71
C VAL A 8 -29.27 13.83 5.33
N LEU A 9 -28.99 14.42 6.50
CA LEU A 9 -27.80 14.14 7.32
C LEU A 9 -27.80 12.65 7.67
N ALA A 10 -27.18 11.84 6.83
CA ALA A 10 -26.93 10.44 7.15
C ALA A 10 -26.02 10.39 8.40
N PRO A 11 -26.19 9.42 9.31
CA PRO A 11 -25.34 9.30 10.50
C PRO A 11 -23.83 9.25 10.18
N ALA A 12 -23.45 8.81 8.98
CA ALA A 12 -22.08 8.76 8.46
C ALA A 12 -21.49 10.11 8.03
N VAL A 13 -22.30 11.18 7.97
CA VAL A 13 -21.89 12.54 7.61
C VAL A 13 -22.44 13.49 8.67
N PRO A 14 -21.85 13.51 9.87
CA PRO A 14 -22.28 14.42 10.93
C PRO A 14 -22.02 15.87 10.52
N GLU A 15 -22.77 16.81 11.12
CA GLU A 15 -22.73 18.25 10.75
C GLU A 15 -21.33 18.88 10.84
N TRP A 16 -20.49 18.39 11.76
CA TRP A 16 -19.11 18.86 11.93
C TRP A 16 -18.13 18.34 10.86
N LEU A 17 -18.51 17.35 10.04
CA LEU A 17 -17.58 16.71 9.09
C LEU A 17 -17.44 17.56 7.81
N ASN A 18 -16.21 18.01 7.55
CA ASN A 18 -15.85 18.54 6.24
C ASN A 18 -15.33 17.39 5.35
N LYS A 19 -16.13 17.03 4.35
CA LYS A 19 -15.78 15.96 3.39
C LYS A 19 -14.48 16.25 2.63
N GLY A 20 -14.22 17.52 2.27
CA GLY A 20 -13.02 17.92 1.53
C GLY A 20 -11.75 17.74 2.37
N ASP A 21 -11.80 18.15 3.62
CA ASP A 21 -10.69 17.98 4.56
C ASP A 21 -10.43 16.49 4.85
N ASN A 22 -11.48 15.71 5.06
CA ASN A 22 -11.35 14.26 5.29
C ASN A 22 -10.76 13.54 4.06
N ALA A 23 -11.24 13.87 2.85
CA ALA A 23 -10.75 13.29 1.61
C ALA A 23 -9.26 13.63 1.39
N TRP A 24 -8.87 14.89 1.56
CA TRP A 24 -7.48 15.31 1.45
C TRP A 24 -6.59 14.61 2.46
N GLN A 25 -7.05 14.44 3.70
CA GLN A 25 -6.26 13.78 4.73
C GLN A 25 -6.09 12.27 4.49
N MET A 26 -7.13 11.57 4.02
CA MET A 26 -7.03 10.16 3.64
C MET A 26 -6.10 9.95 2.45
N VAL A 27 -6.19 10.81 1.42
CA VAL A 27 -5.26 10.79 0.28
C VAL A 27 -3.84 11.07 0.74
N SER A 28 -3.65 12.06 1.60
CA SER A 28 -2.34 12.40 2.16
C SER A 28 -1.76 11.23 2.95
N ALA A 29 -2.55 10.56 3.78
CA ALA A 29 -2.14 9.37 4.53
C ALA A 29 -1.74 8.22 3.59
N ALA A 30 -2.50 7.99 2.52
CA ALA A 30 -2.18 6.97 1.53
C ALA A 30 -0.90 7.29 0.74
N LEU A 31 -0.71 8.55 0.34
CA LEU A 31 0.52 9.03 -0.31
C LEU A 31 1.76 8.82 0.58
N VAL A 32 1.66 9.13 1.88
CA VAL A 32 2.74 8.87 2.84
C VAL A 32 2.93 7.37 3.08
N GLY A 33 1.82 6.61 3.15
CA GLY A 33 1.86 5.15 3.24
C GLY A 33 2.62 4.53 2.07
N MET A 34 2.38 5.02 0.85
CA MET A 34 3.11 4.62 -0.35
C MET A 34 4.61 4.95 -0.31
N GLN A 35 5.01 5.99 0.44
CA GLN A 35 6.44 6.24 0.66
C GLN A 35 7.08 5.10 1.47
N GLY A 36 6.40 4.60 2.50
CA GLY A 36 6.86 3.42 3.24
C GLY A 36 6.78 2.15 2.40
N MET A 37 5.57 1.81 1.96
CA MET A 37 5.24 0.62 1.18
C MET A 37 4.41 1.01 -0.06
N PRO A 38 4.94 0.94 -1.30
CA PRO A 38 6.16 0.22 -1.68
C PRO A 38 7.43 1.08 -1.85
N GLY A 39 7.38 2.40 -1.69
CA GLY A 39 8.46 3.34 -2.06
C GLY A 39 9.83 3.00 -1.48
N LEU A 40 9.96 2.98 -0.15
CA LEU A 40 11.20 2.67 0.56
C LEU A 40 11.60 1.20 0.40
N VAL A 41 10.64 0.28 0.31
CA VAL A 41 10.91 -1.14 0.05
C VAL A 41 11.66 -1.32 -1.27
N ILE A 42 11.13 -0.73 -2.35
CA ILE A 42 11.75 -0.80 -3.67
C ILE A 42 13.09 -0.05 -3.68
N LEU A 43 13.14 1.14 -3.08
CA LEU A 43 14.36 1.95 -3.01
C LEU A 43 15.49 1.19 -2.32
N TYR A 44 15.23 0.60 -1.16
CA TYR A 44 16.25 -0.11 -0.39
C TYR A 44 16.65 -1.41 -1.02
N ALA A 45 15.68 -2.19 -1.53
CA ALA A 45 15.97 -3.39 -2.28
C ALA A 45 16.88 -3.09 -3.48
N GLY A 46 16.62 -2.01 -4.24
CA GLY A 46 17.43 -1.65 -5.41
C GLY A 46 18.82 -1.08 -5.12
N LEU A 47 18.99 -0.40 -3.97
CA LEU A 47 20.25 0.27 -3.60
C LEU A 47 21.29 -0.67 -2.96
N VAL A 48 20.88 -1.76 -2.32
CA VAL A 48 21.81 -2.72 -1.71
C VAL A 48 22.38 -3.70 -2.74
N LYS A 49 23.38 -4.52 -2.35
CA LYS A 49 23.85 -5.62 -3.20
C LYS A 49 22.75 -6.67 -3.38
N LYS A 50 22.77 -7.39 -4.52
CA LYS A 50 21.82 -8.48 -4.84
C LYS A 50 21.64 -9.45 -3.67
N LYS A 51 22.75 -9.84 -3.03
CA LYS A 51 22.76 -10.77 -1.90
C LYS A 51 22.02 -10.28 -0.65
N TRP A 52 21.56 -9.03 -0.57
CA TRP A 52 20.88 -8.48 0.63
C TRP A 52 19.54 -7.82 0.31
N ALA A 53 19.07 -7.94 -0.93
CA ALA A 53 17.91 -7.21 -1.43
C ALA A 53 16.61 -7.69 -0.76
N LEU A 54 16.42 -9.01 -0.61
CA LEU A 54 15.25 -9.61 0.07
C LEU A 54 15.21 -9.20 1.53
N ASN A 55 16.32 -9.36 2.25
CA ASN A 55 16.36 -8.99 3.66
C ASN A 55 16.07 -7.50 3.87
N SER A 56 16.61 -6.63 3.00
CA SER A 56 16.38 -5.18 3.09
C SER A 56 14.93 -4.79 2.78
N ALA A 57 14.31 -5.41 1.77
CA ALA A 57 12.90 -5.24 1.46
C ALA A 57 12.01 -5.71 2.62
N PHE A 58 12.32 -6.89 3.17
CA PHE A 58 11.56 -7.50 4.25
C PHE A 58 11.69 -6.71 5.56
N MET A 59 12.85 -6.14 5.88
CA MET A 59 13.02 -5.25 7.03
C MET A 59 12.08 -4.02 6.94
N ALA A 60 11.97 -3.41 5.75
CA ALA A 60 11.09 -2.28 5.51
C ALA A 60 9.60 -2.67 5.57
N LEU A 61 9.22 -3.79 4.96
CA LEU A 61 7.86 -4.34 5.02
C LEU A 61 7.45 -4.68 6.47
N PHE A 62 8.33 -5.37 7.19
CA PHE A 62 8.10 -5.73 8.58
C PHE A 62 7.94 -4.48 9.45
N ALA A 63 8.79 -3.46 9.26
CA ALA A 63 8.67 -2.22 10.01
C ALA A 63 7.32 -1.53 9.77
N PHE A 64 6.88 -1.44 8.51
CA PHE A 64 5.57 -0.90 8.15
C PHE A 64 4.43 -1.63 8.87
N ALA A 65 4.44 -2.97 8.80
CA ALA A 65 3.39 -3.81 9.40
C ALA A 65 3.43 -3.78 10.94
N ALA A 66 4.61 -3.87 11.56
CA ALA A 66 4.77 -3.95 13.01
C ALA A 66 4.44 -2.64 13.72
N VAL A 67 4.66 -1.50 13.05
CA VAL A 67 4.32 -0.19 13.60
C VAL A 67 2.81 -0.06 13.79
N MET A 68 1.98 -0.64 12.91
CA MET A 68 0.51 -0.45 12.97
C MET A 68 -0.11 -0.97 14.28
N PRO A 69 0.10 -2.23 14.71
CA PRO A 69 -0.37 -2.70 16.02
C PRO A 69 0.19 -1.86 17.18
N CYS A 70 1.49 -1.53 17.17
CA CYS A 70 2.09 -0.71 18.22
C CYS A 70 1.42 0.66 18.30
N TRP A 71 1.14 1.25 17.14
CA TRP A 71 0.53 2.56 16.96
C TRP A 71 -0.86 2.61 17.57
N VAL A 72 -1.72 1.68 17.18
CA VAL A 72 -3.13 1.72 17.59
C VAL A 72 -3.34 1.20 19.03
N LEU A 73 -2.45 0.35 19.55
CA LEU A 73 -2.57 -0.20 20.90
C LEU A 73 -2.03 0.73 21.99
N TRP A 74 -0.93 1.47 21.73
CA TRP A 74 -0.37 2.39 22.73
C TRP A 74 0.30 3.64 22.15
N ALA A 75 1.03 3.54 21.04
CA ALA A 75 1.97 4.57 20.63
C ALA A 75 1.27 5.85 20.09
N TYR A 76 0.08 5.76 19.49
CA TYR A 76 -0.68 6.95 19.09
C TYR A 76 -1.03 7.83 20.30
N LYS A 77 -1.58 7.23 21.37
CA LYS A 77 -1.90 7.98 22.61
C LYS A 77 -0.65 8.46 23.35
N MET A 78 0.47 7.76 23.23
CA MET A 78 1.75 8.26 23.76
C MET A 78 2.29 9.45 22.99
N SER A 79 1.95 9.56 21.69
CA SER A 79 2.40 10.64 20.81
C SER A 79 1.47 11.85 20.85
N PHE A 80 0.15 11.64 20.89
CA PHE A 80 -0.87 12.69 20.71
C PHE A 80 -1.97 12.69 21.80
N GLY A 81 -1.80 11.88 22.85
CA GLY A 81 -2.76 11.74 23.94
C GLY A 81 -2.41 12.59 25.16
N LYS A 82 -2.82 12.11 26.34
CA LYS A 82 -2.63 12.84 27.60
C LYS A 82 -1.16 12.84 28.01
N LYS A 83 -0.68 13.97 28.51
CA LYS A 83 0.66 14.13 29.06
C LYS A 83 0.94 13.16 30.22
N LEU A 84 2.05 12.43 30.16
CA LEU A 84 2.60 11.64 31.28
C LEU A 84 3.80 12.39 31.89
N LEU A 85 4.75 12.79 31.06
CA LEU A 85 5.93 13.59 31.38
C LEU A 85 5.96 14.84 30.49
N PRO A 86 6.77 15.88 30.81
CA PRO A 86 6.95 17.06 29.94
C PRO A 86 7.29 16.75 28.47
N PHE A 87 7.93 15.61 28.22
CA PHE A 87 8.40 15.18 26.91
C PHE A 87 7.75 13.87 26.42
N TRP A 88 6.76 13.31 27.16
CA TRP A 88 6.18 12.00 26.81
C TRP A 88 4.71 11.86 27.21
N GLY A 89 3.90 11.20 26.36
CA GLY A 89 2.49 10.95 26.61
C GLY A 89 2.19 9.60 27.27
N LYS A 90 0.96 9.44 27.78
CA LYS A 90 0.47 8.23 28.45
C LYS A 90 -0.01 7.19 27.43
N ALA A 91 0.38 5.93 27.63
CA ALA A 91 -0.11 4.80 26.84
C ALA A 91 -1.63 4.63 26.94
N GLY A 92 -2.25 4.23 25.83
CA GLY A 92 -3.67 3.92 25.77
C GLY A 92 -4.12 3.45 24.39
N LEU A 93 -5.26 2.78 24.35
CA LEU A 93 -5.86 2.26 23.13
C LEU A 93 -6.40 3.40 22.26
N ALA A 94 -6.13 3.32 20.95
CA ALA A 94 -6.69 4.17 19.90
C ALA A 94 -7.53 3.36 18.89
N VAL A 95 -7.96 2.15 19.25
CA VAL A 95 -8.75 1.23 18.40
C VAL A 95 -10.24 1.18 18.72
N SER A 96 -10.68 1.80 19.82
CA SER A 96 -12.08 1.75 20.22
C SER A 96 -12.95 2.54 19.24
N GLN A 97 -14.03 1.94 18.76
CA GLN A 97 -14.93 2.54 17.78
C GLN A 97 -15.49 3.89 18.24
N ASP A 98 -15.94 3.96 19.50
CA ASP A 98 -16.43 5.21 20.12
C ASP A 98 -15.40 6.34 20.13
N TYR A 99 -14.11 6.02 20.04
CA TYR A 99 -13.06 7.02 19.92
C TYR A 99 -12.80 7.39 18.46
N LEU A 100 -12.84 6.43 17.55
CA LEU A 100 -12.46 6.58 16.15
C LEU A 100 -13.47 7.39 15.31
N ILE A 101 -14.76 7.27 15.61
CA ILE A 101 -15.84 7.96 14.86
C ILE A 101 -16.04 9.43 15.29
N LEU A 102 -15.49 9.83 16.44
CA LEU A 102 -15.60 11.19 16.93
C LEU A 102 -14.75 12.15 16.10
N GLN A 103 -15.16 13.41 16.05
CA GLN A 103 -14.31 14.48 15.54
C GLN A 103 -12.96 14.44 16.24
N THR A 104 -11.89 14.56 15.45
CA THR A 104 -10.54 14.62 15.99
C THR A 104 -10.37 15.87 16.86
N VAL A 105 -9.94 15.69 18.11
CA VAL A 105 -9.51 16.78 18.97
C VAL A 105 -8.19 16.42 19.65
N LEU A 106 -7.15 17.19 19.37
CA LEU A 106 -5.81 17.01 19.94
C LEU A 106 -5.62 17.87 21.19
N ASN A 107 -6.29 17.49 22.29
CA ASN A 107 -6.36 18.30 23.51
C ASN A 107 -5.00 18.79 24.04
N SER A 108 -3.93 18.01 23.88
CA SER A 108 -2.60 18.40 24.37
C SER A 108 -1.95 19.54 23.56
N THR A 109 -2.47 19.86 22.38
CA THR A 109 -1.96 20.93 21.50
C THR A 109 -2.48 22.32 21.86
N GLU A 110 -3.26 22.45 22.93
CA GLU A 110 -3.60 23.74 23.53
C GLU A 110 -2.31 24.48 23.92
N TYR A 111 -2.13 25.69 23.40
CA TYR A 111 -0.95 26.51 23.71
C TYR A 111 -1.26 27.47 24.85
N LYS A 112 -0.68 27.21 26.03
CA LYS A 112 -0.73 28.06 27.24
C LYS A 112 -2.10 28.67 27.56
N ASN A 113 -3.18 27.94 27.32
CA ASN A 113 -4.57 28.38 27.47
C ASN A 113 -4.94 29.64 26.65
N SER A 114 -4.12 30.00 25.66
CA SER A 114 -4.31 31.15 24.78
C SER A 114 -4.78 30.76 23.37
N THR A 115 -4.49 29.54 22.93
CA THR A 115 -4.92 29.00 21.63
C THR A 115 -5.61 27.67 21.84
N PRO A 116 -6.83 27.45 21.30
CA PRO A 116 -7.55 26.19 21.46
C PRO A 116 -6.79 25.02 20.83
N PRO A 117 -7.07 23.77 21.26
CA PRO A 117 -6.48 22.59 20.67
C PRO A 117 -6.85 22.44 19.19
N ALA A 118 -5.97 21.81 18.42
CA ALA A 118 -6.27 21.46 17.03
C ALA A 118 -7.48 20.52 16.97
N SER A 119 -8.50 20.94 16.22
CA SER A 119 -9.78 20.24 16.09
C SER A 119 -10.20 20.14 14.62
N PRO A 120 -9.47 19.37 13.79
CA PRO A 120 -9.79 19.27 12.37
C PRO A 120 -11.17 18.66 12.15
N PHE A 121 -11.80 19.01 11.04
CA PHE A 121 -13.18 18.63 10.72
C PHE A 121 -13.26 17.25 10.05
N TYR A 122 -12.55 16.27 10.61
CA TYR A 122 -12.57 14.87 10.17
C TYR A 122 -12.49 13.89 11.36
N PRO A 123 -12.89 12.62 11.18
CA PRO A 123 -12.94 11.64 12.25
C PRO A 123 -11.55 11.28 12.77
N THR A 124 -11.49 10.90 14.04
CA THR A 124 -10.24 10.49 14.72
C THR A 124 -9.55 9.33 14.02
N ALA A 125 -10.30 8.43 13.36
CA ALA A 125 -9.74 7.38 12.50
C ALA A 125 -8.78 7.91 11.44
N THR A 126 -9.14 9.00 10.77
CA THR A 126 -8.31 9.63 9.74
C THR A 126 -7.01 10.18 10.33
N MET A 127 -7.07 10.79 11.52
CA MET A 127 -5.87 11.27 12.22
C MET A 127 -4.93 10.13 12.64
N VAL A 128 -5.50 9.05 13.19
CA VAL A 128 -4.73 7.87 13.62
C VAL A 128 -3.98 7.26 12.44
N PHE A 129 -4.65 7.12 11.29
CA PHE A 129 -4.05 6.55 10.09
C PHE A 129 -3.01 7.47 9.44
N PHE A 130 -3.28 8.78 9.35
CA PHE A 130 -2.30 9.74 8.83
C PHE A 130 -1.00 9.71 9.62
N GLN A 131 -1.07 9.80 10.95
CA GLN A 131 0.13 9.81 11.80
C GLN A 131 0.82 8.44 11.92
N PHE A 132 0.09 7.34 11.70
CA PHE A 132 0.70 6.02 11.53
C PHE A 132 1.70 6.03 10.36
N ALA A 133 1.33 6.64 9.23
CA ALA A 133 2.16 6.63 8.04
C ALA A 133 3.53 7.30 8.29
N PHE A 134 3.57 8.40 9.05
CA PHE A 134 4.81 9.04 9.49
C PHE A 134 5.63 8.16 10.43
N ALA A 135 4.97 7.52 11.40
CA ALA A 135 5.64 6.61 12.34
C ALA A 135 6.28 5.42 11.62
N ALA A 136 5.57 4.83 10.66
CA ALA A 136 6.04 3.71 9.86
C ALA A 136 7.22 4.12 8.98
N VAL A 137 7.09 5.22 8.22
CA VAL A 137 8.17 5.76 7.37
C VAL A 137 9.43 6.04 8.20
N THR A 138 9.30 6.59 9.42
CA THR A 138 10.46 6.92 10.26
C THR A 138 11.31 5.70 10.61
N VAL A 139 10.68 4.59 10.98
CA VAL A 139 11.41 3.35 11.32
C VAL A 139 12.03 2.72 10.09
N ILE A 140 11.32 2.76 8.96
CA ILE A 140 11.87 2.28 7.70
C ILE A 140 13.10 3.12 7.32
N LEU A 141 13.04 4.44 7.43
CA LEU A 141 14.18 5.33 7.16
C LEU A 141 15.43 4.97 7.97
N LEU A 142 15.24 4.64 9.26
CA LEU A 142 16.31 4.18 10.15
C LEU A 142 16.95 2.88 9.63
N ALA A 143 16.14 1.95 9.10
CA ALA A 143 16.62 0.68 8.55
C ALA A 143 17.72 0.89 7.49
N GLY A 144 17.63 1.98 6.71
CA GLY A 144 18.61 2.38 5.71
C GLY A 144 20.06 2.45 6.21
N SER A 145 20.28 2.74 7.50
CA SER A 145 21.63 2.75 8.08
C SER A 145 22.14 1.35 8.41
N VAL A 146 21.25 0.38 8.67
CA VAL A 146 21.58 -0.96 9.18
C VAL A 146 21.47 -2.09 8.13
N LEU A 147 21.10 -1.76 6.89
CA LEU A 147 20.94 -2.73 5.79
C LEU A 147 22.23 -3.52 5.49
N GLY A 148 22.04 -4.76 5.05
CA GLY A 148 23.10 -5.68 4.62
C GLY A 148 23.84 -6.43 5.73
N ARG A 149 23.47 -6.23 7.00
CA ARG A 149 24.13 -6.90 8.14
C ARG A 149 23.29 -7.09 9.40
N MET A 150 22.23 -6.31 9.57
CA MET A 150 21.35 -6.42 10.73
C MET A 150 20.66 -7.78 10.73
N SER A 151 20.67 -8.47 11.87
CA SER A 151 19.89 -9.68 12.06
C SER A 151 18.40 -9.34 12.02
N ILE A 152 17.62 -10.05 11.19
CA ILE A 152 16.17 -9.83 11.10
C ILE A 152 15.47 -10.04 12.44
N ARG A 153 15.94 -10.99 13.26
CA ARG A 153 15.39 -11.22 14.61
C ARG A 153 15.61 -10.03 15.54
N ALA A 154 16.80 -9.43 15.48
CA ALA A 154 17.11 -8.22 16.24
C ALA A 154 16.30 -7.02 15.73
N TRP A 155 16.09 -6.92 14.41
CA TRP A 155 15.22 -5.90 13.81
C TRP A 155 13.77 -6.04 14.28
N MET A 156 13.25 -7.27 14.34
CA MET A 156 11.88 -7.54 14.79
C MET A 156 11.63 -7.10 16.23
N ALA A 157 12.62 -7.28 17.12
CA ALA A 157 12.55 -6.77 18.49
C ALA A 157 12.77 -5.25 18.56
N PHE A 158 13.63 -4.71 17.70
CA PHE A 158 13.97 -3.29 17.69
C PHE A 158 12.79 -2.39 17.31
N VAL A 159 12.01 -2.74 16.29
CA VAL A 159 10.93 -1.88 15.78
C VAL A 159 9.88 -1.50 16.85
N PRO A 160 9.25 -2.45 17.58
CA PRO A 160 8.27 -2.10 18.61
C PRO A 160 8.88 -1.28 19.75
N LEU A 161 10.11 -1.61 20.16
CA LEU A 161 10.81 -0.90 21.23
C LEU A 161 11.17 0.53 20.82
N TRP A 162 11.65 0.73 19.60
CA TRP A 162 12.08 2.04 19.12
C TRP A 162 10.90 2.98 18.89
N ILE A 163 9.78 2.49 18.33
CA ILE A 163 8.53 3.27 18.28
C ILE A 163 8.12 3.70 19.68
N THR A 164 8.14 2.78 20.63
CA THR A 164 7.65 3.02 21.99
C THR A 164 8.50 4.03 22.75
N PHE A 165 9.83 3.91 22.73
CA PHE A 165 10.70 4.69 23.61
C PHE A 165 11.42 5.84 22.91
N SER A 166 11.50 5.86 21.57
CA SER A 166 12.15 6.94 20.82
C SER A 166 11.14 7.79 20.06
N TYR A 167 10.39 7.19 19.13
CA TYR A 167 9.49 7.94 18.24
C TYR A 167 8.41 8.70 19.02
N THR A 168 7.70 8.03 19.94
CA THR A 168 6.61 8.67 20.71
C THR A 168 7.09 9.85 21.55
N VAL A 169 8.33 9.82 22.06
CA VAL A 169 8.93 10.93 22.81
C VAL A 169 9.20 12.11 21.89
N GLY A 170 9.76 11.87 20.71
CA GLY A 170 9.98 12.90 19.70
C GLY A 170 8.67 13.54 19.25
N ALA A 171 7.70 12.72 18.86
CA ALA A 171 6.38 13.15 18.40
C ALA A 171 5.63 13.93 19.50
N PHE A 172 5.58 13.43 20.73
CA PHE A 172 4.93 14.14 21.83
C PHE A 172 5.62 15.47 22.15
N SER A 173 6.96 15.48 22.20
CA SER A 173 7.73 16.67 22.54
C SER A 173 7.51 17.82 21.55
N VAL A 174 7.43 17.51 20.25
CA VAL A 174 7.42 18.50 19.16
C VAL A 174 6.01 18.79 18.62
N TRP A 175 5.15 17.77 18.51
CA TRP A 175 3.80 17.90 17.93
C TRP A 175 2.70 17.70 18.94
N GLY A 176 2.82 16.69 19.80
CA GLY A 176 1.76 16.26 20.73
C GLY A 176 1.56 17.13 21.96
N GLY A 177 2.02 18.38 21.96
CA GLY A 177 1.81 19.30 23.08
C GLY A 177 2.90 19.29 24.17
N GLY A 178 4.00 18.59 23.94
CA GLY A 178 5.13 18.52 24.87
C GLY A 178 5.94 19.81 24.98
N PHE A 179 7.04 19.76 25.72
CA PHE A 179 7.76 20.98 26.10
C PHE A 179 8.39 21.75 24.92
N LEU A 180 8.83 21.09 23.84
CA LEU A 180 9.39 21.80 22.66
C LEU A 180 8.28 22.51 21.87
N PHE A 181 7.13 21.86 21.73
CA PHE A 181 5.91 22.47 21.20
C PHE A 181 5.54 23.73 22.00
N GLN A 182 5.45 23.62 23.33
CA GLN A 182 5.11 24.73 24.22
C GLN A 182 6.19 25.83 24.30
N TRP A 183 7.43 25.51 23.94
CA TRP A 183 8.51 26.48 23.82
C TRP A 183 8.51 27.21 22.47
N GLY A 184 7.80 26.67 21.48
CA GLY A 184 7.67 27.23 20.13
C GLY A 184 8.78 26.80 19.20
N VAL A 185 9.28 25.56 19.31
CA VAL A 185 10.06 24.93 18.25
C VAL A 185 9.13 24.65 17.07
N MET A 186 9.56 25.03 15.87
CA MET A 186 8.78 24.87 14.64
C MET A 186 9.23 23.60 13.92
N ASP A 187 8.31 22.67 13.71
CA ASP A 187 8.54 21.49 12.88
C ASP A 187 7.25 21.17 12.14
N TYR A 188 7.14 21.72 10.92
CA TYR A 188 5.92 21.70 10.12
C TYR A 188 5.48 20.26 9.82
N SER A 189 6.38 19.48 9.21
CA SER A 189 6.08 18.11 8.76
C SER A 189 7.04 17.03 9.26
N GLY A 190 7.89 17.30 10.25
CA GLY A 190 8.72 16.25 10.86
C GLY A 190 10.15 16.22 10.37
N GLY A 191 10.71 17.40 10.10
CA GLY A 191 12.15 17.57 9.96
C GLY A 191 12.90 17.03 11.17
N TYR A 192 12.33 17.18 12.37
CA TYR A 192 12.92 16.66 13.59
C TYR A 192 12.35 15.30 13.98
N VAL A 193 11.02 15.16 14.02
CA VAL A 193 10.36 13.93 14.49
C VAL A 193 10.61 12.73 13.58
N VAL A 194 10.71 12.95 12.27
CA VAL A 194 10.95 11.88 11.28
C VAL A 194 12.41 11.84 10.86
N HIS A 195 12.91 12.90 10.22
CA HIS A 195 14.20 12.83 9.53
C HIS A 195 15.39 12.93 10.48
N LEU A 196 15.43 13.92 11.37
CA LEU A 196 16.51 14.02 12.35
C LEU A 196 16.54 12.83 13.30
N ALA A 197 15.38 12.39 13.78
CA ALA A 197 15.26 11.24 14.65
C ALA A 197 15.77 9.95 13.98
N SER A 198 15.24 9.61 12.79
CA SER A 198 15.67 8.41 12.06
C SER A 198 17.13 8.46 11.64
N GLY A 199 17.65 9.61 11.21
CA GLY A 199 19.07 9.74 10.85
C GLY A 199 20.03 9.64 12.03
N ALA A 200 19.70 10.27 13.17
CA ALA A 200 20.52 10.17 14.38
C ALA A 200 20.46 8.76 15.00
N ALA A 201 19.27 8.17 15.05
CA ALA A 201 19.09 6.80 15.52
C ALA A 201 19.70 5.78 14.57
N GLY A 202 19.62 5.96 13.26
CA GLY A 202 20.22 5.10 12.25
C GLY A 202 21.74 5.08 12.35
N PHE A 203 22.36 6.26 12.48
CA PHE A 203 23.80 6.36 12.72
C PHE A 203 24.22 5.69 14.05
N THR A 204 23.44 5.91 15.11
CA THR A 204 23.67 5.25 16.41
C THR A 204 23.53 3.74 16.31
N ALA A 205 22.53 3.25 15.59
CA ALA A 205 22.31 1.83 15.37
C ALA A 205 23.45 1.21 14.55
N ALA A 206 23.91 1.89 13.50
CA ALA A 206 25.05 1.47 12.72
C ALA A 206 26.34 1.34 13.56
N TYR A 207 26.54 2.22 14.54
CA TYR A 207 27.66 2.12 15.47
C TYR A 207 27.57 0.86 16.34
N TRP A 208 26.41 0.55 16.93
CA TRP A 208 26.24 -0.60 17.82
C TRP A 208 26.19 -1.95 17.10
N VAL A 209 25.61 -1.99 15.90
CA VAL A 209 25.59 -3.21 15.05
C VAL A 209 26.98 -3.52 14.51
N GLY A 210 27.79 -2.48 14.29
CA GLY A 210 29.14 -2.60 13.73
C GLY A 210 29.18 -2.60 12.20
N PRO A 211 30.40 -2.52 11.63
CA PRO A 211 30.59 -2.35 10.20
C PRO A 211 30.44 -3.65 9.39
N ARG A 212 30.09 -3.50 8.11
CA ARG A 212 30.22 -4.55 7.08
C ARG A 212 31.69 -4.84 6.79
N SER A 213 31.94 -5.95 6.07
CA SER A 213 33.27 -6.28 5.58
C SER A 213 33.85 -5.12 4.76
N ARG A 214 35.17 -4.95 4.80
CA ARG A 214 35.84 -3.85 4.09
C ARG A 214 35.60 -3.93 2.57
N GLU A 215 35.66 -5.13 2.01
CA GLU A 215 35.36 -5.42 0.61
C GLU A 215 33.95 -4.96 0.22
N ASP A 216 32.94 -5.29 1.03
CA ASP A 216 31.57 -4.88 0.76
C ASP A 216 31.31 -3.38 0.91
N ARG A 217 32.16 -2.66 1.65
CA ARG A 217 32.09 -1.21 1.83
C ARG A 217 32.78 -0.44 0.69
N GLU A 218 33.92 -0.94 0.23
CA GLU A 218 34.69 -0.32 -0.86
C GLU A 218 34.01 -0.55 -2.21
N GLU A 219 33.39 -1.73 -2.41
CA GLU A 219 32.62 -2.07 -3.60
C GLU A 219 31.14 -2.27 -3.26
N PHE A 220 30.32 -1.21 -3.35
CA PHE A 220 28.88 -1.25 -3.03
C PHE A 220 28.01 -0.73 -4.18
N PRO A 221 27.97 -1.41 -5.35
CA PRO A 221 27.09 -1.03 -6.43
C PRO A 221 25.63 -1.39 -6.11
N PRO A 222 24.65 -0.55 -6.51
CA PRO A 222 23.24 -0.91 -6.42
C PRO A 222 22.96 -2.08 -7.37
N ASN A 223 22.13 -3.03 -6.95
CA ASN A 223 21.78 -4.15 -7.82
C ASN A 223 20.81 -3.75 -8.94
N ASN A 224 19.94 -2.75 -8.70
CA ASN A 224 18.95 -2.30 -9.67
C ASN A 224 18.64 -0.81 -9.46
N LEU A 225 19.37 0.01 -10.20
CA LEU A 225 19.28 1.46 -10.12
C LEU A 225 17.95 2.01 -10.67
N LEU A 226 17.29 1.32 -11.60
CA LEU A 226 15.99 1.72 -12.12
C LEU A 226 14.88 1.52 -11.09
N LEU A 227 14.90 0.39 -10.38
CA LEU A 227 14.02 0.17 -9.23
C LEU A 227 14.29 1.21 -8.14
N ALA A 228 15.55 1.48 -7.82
CA ALA A 228 15.89 2.53 -6.88
C ALA A 228 15.31 3.90 -7.31
N LEU A 229 15.41 4.26 -8.60
CA LEU A 229 14.79 5.48 -9.14
C LEU A 229 13.25 5.46 -9.07
N ALA A 230 12.60 4.33 -9.33
CA ALA A 230 11.15 4.18 -9.22
C ALA A 230 10.68 4.38 -7.77
N GLY A 231 11.33 3.72 -6.81
CA GLY A 231 11.09 3.90 -5.39
C GLY A 231 11.29 5.36 -4.98
N ALA A 232 12.39 5.99 -5.43
CA ALA A 232 12.67 7.40 -5.20
C ALA A 232 11.56 8.32 -5.78
N GLY A 233 11.06 8.04 -6.99
CA GLY A 233 9.96 8.77 -7.61
C GLY A 233 8.66 8.68 -6.80
N ILE A 234 8.35 7.49 -6.27
CA ILE A 234 7.22 7.29 -5.35
C ILE A 234 7.42 8.11 -4.08
N LEU A 235 8.64 8.18 -3.53
CA LEU A 235 8.93 9.04 -2.38
C LEU A 235 8.66 10.51 -2.68
N TRP A 236 9.10 11.01 -3.84
CA TRP A 236 8.87 12.40 -4.23
C TRP A 236 7.37 12.71 -4.32
N MET A 237 6.62 11.91 -5.07
CA MET A 237 5.18 12.13 -5.22
C MET A 237 4.40 11.92 -3.91
N GLY A 238 4.81 10.97 -3.09
CA GLY A 238 4.23 10.75 -1.77
C GLY A 238 4.46 11.92 -0.80
N TRP A 239 5.52 12.72 -1.02
CA TRP A 239 5.84 13.88 -0.19
C TRP A 239 4.82 15.02 -0.33
N THR A 240 4.01 14.99 -1.38
CA THR A 240 2.82 15.84 -1.53
C THR A 240 1.83 15.59 -0.41
N GLY A 241 1.59 14.33 -0.05
CA GLY A 241 0.75 13.97 1.10
C GLY A 241 1.46 14.20 2.43
N PHE A 242 2.78 14.02 2.46
CA PHE A 242 3.59 14.26 3.66
C PHE A 242 3.52 15.72 4.09
N ASN A 243 3.99 16.66 3.26
CA ASN A 243 3.98 18.07 3.62
C ASN A 243 2.62 18.74 3.42
N GLY A 244 1.85 18.34 2.40
CA GLY A 244 0.55 18.95 2.12
C GLY A 244 -0.57 18.49 3.07
N GLY A 245 -0.42 17.35 3.74
CA GLY A 245 -1.40 16.82 4.69
C GLY A 245 -1.28 17.34 6.12
N ASP A 246 -0.15 17.96 6.49
CA ASP A 246 0.07 18.40 7.87
C ASP A 246 -0.79 19.56 8.35
N PRO A 247 -1.28 20.48 7.51
CA PRO A 247 -2.29 21.47 7.92
C PRO A 247 -3.63 20.88 8.35
N PHE A 248 -3.80 19.56 8.29
CA PHE A 248 -5.00 18.84 8.69
C PHE A 248 -6.28 19.31 7.97
N SER A 249 -6.14 19.94 6.81
CA SER A 249 -7.25 20.48 6.01
C SER A 249 -6.82 20.79 4.58
N ALA A 250 -7.78 20.85 3.66
CA ALA A 250 -7.56 21.25 2.28
C ALA A 250 -7.58 22.79 2.16
N ASN A 251 -6.53 23.44 2.63
CA ASN A 251 -6.49 24.90 2.78
C ASN A 251 -5.37 25.57 1.94
N VAL A 252 -5.24 26.90 2.09
CA VAL A 252 -4.24 27.71 1.36
C VAL A 252 -2.79 27.38 1.75
N ASP A 253 -2.55 26.96 2.99
CA ASP A 253 -1.25 26.56 3.49
C ASP A 253 -0.82 25.20 2.92
N SER A 254 -1.74 24.23 2.82
CA SER A 254 -1.52 22.92 2.20
C SER A 254 -1.01 23.05 0.76
N SER A 255 -1.64 23.95 -0.01
CA SER A 255 -1.23 24.20 -1.40
C SER A 255 0.17 24.82 -1.50
N MET A 256 0.49 25.74 -0.59
CA MET A 256 1.82 26.36 -0.50
C MET A 256 2.90 25.36 -0.08
N ALA A 257 2.60 24.49 0.88
CA ALA A 257 3.51 23.45 1.34
C ALA A 257 3.86 22.47 0.23
N VAL A 258 2.88 22.02 -0.56
CA VAL A 258 3.12 21.16 -1.73
C VAL A 258 4.03 21.85 -2.74
N LEU A 259 3.75 23.10 -3.09
CA LEU A 259 4.55 23.84 -4.05
C LEU A 259 6.01 24.01 -3.58
N ASN A 260 6.21 24.45 -2.34
CA ASN A 260 7.54 24.61 -1.75
C ASN A 260 8.31 23.28 -1.70
N THR A 261 7.60 22.17 -1.46
CA THR A 261 8.18 20.82 -1.44
C THR A 261 8.82 20.48 -2.78
N HIS A 262 8.09 20.67 -3.89
CA HIS A 262 8.60 20.38 -5.22
C HIS A 262 9.70 21.35 -5.66
N ILE A 263 9.56 22.64 -5.33
CA ILE A 263 10.59 23.67 -5.63
C ILE A 263 11.91 23.31 -4.96
N CYS A 264 11.90 23.00 -3.65
CA CYS A 264 13.11 22.68 -2.90
C CYS A 264 13.74 21.37 -3.38
N ALA A 265 12.94 20.32 -3.60
CA ALA A 265 13.40 19.03 -4.09
C ALA A 265 14.05 19.13 -5.48
N ALA A 266 13.40 19.81 -6.43
CA ALA A 266 13.92 20.01 -7.77
C ALA A 266 15.24 20.81 -7.74
N THR A 267 15.28 21.88 -6.95
CA THR A 267 16.47 22.73 -6.83
C THR A 267 17.64 21.97 -6.22
N SER A 268 17.40 21.19 -5.15
CA SER A 268 18.43 20.38 -4.51
C SER A 268 18.97 19.29 -5.45
N LEU A 269 18.11 18.61 -6.20
CA LEU A 269 18.53 17.64 -7.23
C LEU A 269 19.43 18.32 -8.27
N LEU A 270 19.02 19.48 -8.80
CA LEU A 270 19.81 20.22 -9.80
C LEU A 270 21.16 20.68 -9.23
N VAL A 271 21.17 21.27 -8.03
CA VAL A 271 22.41 21.73 -7.39
C VAL A 271 23.34 20.56 -7.06
N TRP A 272 22.80 19.44 -6.58
CA TRP A 272 23.58 18.24 -6.29
C TRP A 272 24.25 17.71 -7.56
N THR A 273 23.48 17.61 -8.64
CA THR A 273 23.99 17.10 -9.93
C THR A 273 25.01 18.06 -10.56
N LEU A 274 24.82 19.38 -10.42
CA LEU A 274 25.79 20.40 -10.85
C LEU A 274 27.06 20.41 -9.97
N THR A 275 26.97 20.14 -8.67
CA THR A 275 28.14 20.10 -7.78
C THR A 275 29.08 18.92 -8.12
N LEU A 276 28.58 17.91 -8.85
CA LEU A 276 29.35 16.77 -9.36
C LEU A 276 30.13 17.06 -10.67
N HIS A 277 30.18 18.32 -11.14
CA HIS A 277 30.82 18.70 -12.43
C HIS A 277 32.34 18.43 -12.51
N ASN A 278 33.01 18.07 -11.40
CA ASN A 278 34.40 17.61 -11.47
C ASN A 278 34.47 16.20 -12.09
N LYS A 279 35.25 16.09 -13.18
CA LYS A 279 35.33 15.06 -14.24
C LYS A 279 35.31 13.56 -13.87
N LYS A 280 35.23 13.15 -12.59
CA LYS A 280 35.16 11.73 -12.15
C LYS A 280 33.77 11.26 -11.68
N PHE A 281 32.81 12.16 -11.44
CA PHE A 281 31.51 11.80 -10.83
C PHE A 281 30.26 12.29 -11.58
N PHE A 282 30.44 12.91 -12.74
CA PHE A 282 29.33 13.36 -13.59
C PHE A 282 28.50 12.16 -14.06
N GLY A 283 27.17 12.18 -13.82
CA GLY A 283 26.25 11.17 -14.35
C GLY A 283 25.88 9.97 -13.45
N ARG A 284 26.24 9.95 -12.16
CA ARG A 284 25.77 8.89 -11.23
C ARG A 284 24.32 9.16 -10.76
N GLN A 285 23.37 8.34 -11.20
CA GLN A 285 21.95 8.48 -10.90
C GLN A 285 21.63 8.33 -9.40
N ILE A 286 22.47 7.63 -8.64
CA ILE A 286 22.41 7.58 -7.16
C ILE A 286 22.55 8.98 -6.55
N GLY A 287 23.41 9.83 -7.13
CA GLY A 287 23.58 11.21 -6.66
C GLY A 287 22.30 12.04 -6.85
N ALA A 288 21.57 11.84 -7.95
CA ALA A 288 20.30 12.51 -8.19
C ALA A 288 19.23 12.09 -7.16
N ILE A 289 19.16 10.79 -6.82
CA ILE A 289 18.29 10.27 -5.75
C ILE A 289 18.62 10.97 -4.41
N GLN A 290 19.90 11.05 -4.05
CA GLN A 290 20.30 11.69 -2.79
C GLN A 290 20.00 13.19 -2.76
N GLY A 291 20.29 13.91 -3.85
CA GLY A 291 19.97 15.34 -3.96
C GLY A 291 18.48 15.63 -3.89
N MET A 292 17.65 14.78 -4.48
CA MET A 292 16.21 14.88 -4.34
C MET A 292 15.75 14.66 -2.89
N ILE A 293 16.21 13.58 -2.24
CA ILE A 293 15.84 13.26 -0.85
C ILE A 293 16.28 14.37 0.10
N THR A 294 17.49 14.91 -0.03
CA THR A 294 17.97 15.98 0.86
C THR A 294 17.16 17.26 0.71
N GLY A 295 16.69 17.58 -0.50
CA GLY A 295 15.80 18.71 -0.76
C GLY A 295 14.44 18.53 -0.09
N LEU A 296 13.84 17.33 -0.27
CA LEU A 296 12.58 16.95 0.35
C LEU A 296 12.67 16.99 1.89
N VAL A 297 13.74 16.46 2.47
CA VAL A 297 13.97 16.49 3.92
C VAL A 297 14.19 17.91 4.44
N CYS A 298 14.97 18.72 3.74
CA CYS A 298 15.31 20.08 4.19
C CYS A 298 14.08 20.98 4.27
N ILE A 299 13.14 20.85 3.34
CA ILE A 299 11.93 21.68 3.33
C ILE A 299 10.85 21.21 4.31
N THR A 300 10.82 19.94 4.68
CA THR A 300 9.86 19.34 5.63
C THR A 300 9.55 20.20 6.87
N PRO A 301 10.53 20.68 7.67
CA PRO A 301 10.23 21.47 8.87
C PRO A 301 9.65 22.87 8.58
N GLY A 302 9.70 23.36 7.33
CA GLY A 302 9.30 24.71 6.95
C GLY A 302 8.36 24.80 5.74
N ALA A 303 7.79 23.69 5.26
CA ALA A 303 7.15 23.64 3.95
C ALA A 303 6.01 24.66 3.77
N GLY A 304 5.09 24.77 4.74
CA GLY A 304 4.07 25.83 4.75
C GLY A 304 4.53 27.14 5.39
N LEU A 305 5.68 27.16 6.08
CA LEU A 305 6.11 28.30 6.89
C LEU A 305 6.95 29.33 6.12
N VAL A 306 7.55 28.94 4.99
CA VAL A 306 8.50 29.77 4.23
C VAL A 306 7.94 30.20 2.88
N GLN A 307 8.49 31.28 2.32
CA GLN A 307 8.14 31.74 0.98
C GLN A 307 8.83 30.89 -0.11
N GLY A 308 8.27 30.84 -1.32
CA GLY A 308 8.83 30.02 -2.42
C GLY A 308 10.28 30.36 -2.81
N TRP A 309 10.70 31.62 -2.70
CA TRP A 309 12.11 31.98 -2.91
C TRP A 309 13.03 31.40 -1.83
N ALA A 310 12.55 31.29 -0.59
CA ALA A 310 13.31 30.66 0.49
C ALA A 310 13.40 29.15 0.29
N ALA A 311 12.36 28.51 -0.25
CA ALA A 311 12.41 27.11 -0.67
C ALA A 311 13.48 26.83 -1.74
N LEU A 312 13.71 27.76 -2.69
CA LEU A 312 14.84 27.68 -3.63
C LEU A 312 16.19 27.72 -2.89
N VAL A 313 16.36 28.67 -1.96
CA VAL A 313 17.61 28.80 -1.18
C VAL A 313 17.85 27.56 -0.31
N MET A 314 16.81 27.03 0.33
CA MET A 314 16.85 25.77 1.08
C MET A 314 17.22 24.59 0.17
N GLY A 315 16.74 24.58 -1.07
CA GLY A 315 17.13 23.62 -2.11
C GLY A 315 18.61 23.70 -2.47
N ILE A 316 19.16 24.91 -2.65
CA ILE A 316 20.59 25.11 -2.91
C ILE A 316 21.44 24.62 -1.73
N ALA A 317 21.04 24.98 -0.51
CA ALA A 317 21.73 24.59 0.71
C ALA A 317 21.71 23.05 0.91
N SER A 318 20.56 22.41 0.69
CA SER A 318 20.39 20.95 0.82
C SER A 318 21.01 20.13 -0.32
N GLY A 319 21.21 20.73 -1.49
CA GLY A 319 22.00 20.15 -2.58
C GLY A 319 23.51 20.19 -2.31
N THR A 320 23.97 21.14 -1.50
CA THR A 320 25.41 21.42 -1.29
C THR A 320 25.94 20.89 0.05
N ILE A 321 25.25 21.14 1.16
CA ILE A 321 25.75 20.85 2.52
C ILE A 321 25.75 19.35 2.81
N PRO A 322 24.62 18.62 2.69
CA PRO A 322 24.64 17.16 2.79
C PRO A 322 25.62 16.51 1.82
N TRP A 323 25.72 17.00 0.58
CA TRP A 323 26.73 16.55 -0.39
C TRP A 323 28.15 16.70 0.17
N TYR A 324 28.51 17.88 0.68
CA TYR A 324 29.83 18.14 1.25
C TYR A 324 30.11 17.23 2.45
N THR A 325 29.13 17.06 3.34
CA THR A 325 29.30 16.19 4.50
C THR A 325 29.51 14.73 4.09
N MET A 326 28.78 14.26 3.08
CA MET A 326 28.84 12.87 2.62
C MET A 326 30.06 12.57 1.73
N MET A 327 30.50 13.52 0.91
CA MET A 327 31.55 13.28 -0.09
C MET A 327 32.94 13.71 0.37
N VAL A 328 33.03 14.72 1.23
CA VAL A 328 34.28 15.33 1.69
C VAL A 328 34.50 15.06 3.17
N LEU A 329 33.55 15.41 4.02
CA LEU A 329 33.75 15.37 5.48
C LEU A 329 33.81 13.93 6.02
N SER A 330 32.96 13.03 5.51
CA SER A 330 32.95 11.60 5.85
C SER A 330 34.33 10.94 5.62
N LYS A 331 35.09 11.41 4.63
CA LYS A 331 36.43 10.91 4.30
C LYS A 331 37.54 11.56 5.12
N LYS A 332 37.28 12.67 5.80
CA LYS A 332 38.28 13.39 6.60
C LYS A 332 38.16 13.14 8.10
N LEU A 333 36.95 12.91 8.60
CA LEU A 333 36.72 12.74 10.04
C LEU A 333 36.81 11.27 10.46
N PRO A 334 37.75 10.89 11.35
CA PRO A 334 37.91 9.50 11.80
C PRO A 334 36.66 8.93 12.47
N PHE A 335 35.88 9.77 13.16
CA PHE A 335 34.62 9.36 13.79
C PHE A 335 33.59 8.88 12.76
N LEU A 336 33.42 9.63 11.66
CA LEU A 336 32.47 9.26 10.60
C LEU A 336 32.93 8.03 9.81
N GLN A 337 34.25 7.83 9.66
CA GLN A 337 34.80 6.65 8.98
C GLN A 337 34.57 5.34 9.76
N LYS A 338 34.52 5.41 11.09
CA LYS A 338 34.30 4.26 11.97
C LYS A 338 32.88 3.70 11.90
N VAL A 339 31.90 4.55 11.58
CA VAL A 339 30.49 4.15 11.51
C VAL A 339 30.12 3.84 10.07
N ASP A 340 29.65 2.62 9.84
CA ASP A 340 29.21 2.16 8.52
C ASP A 340 27.71 2.38 8.35
N ASP A 341 27.34 3.61 8.00
CA ASP A 341 25.96 3.99 7.65
C ASP A 341 25.66 3.60 6.18
N THR A 342 24.93 2.51 5.99
CA THR A 342 24.82 1.82 4.68
C THR A 342 24.41 2.71 3.52
N LEU A 343 23.34 3.49 3.68
CA LEU A 343 22.82 4.38 2.64
C LEU A 343 23.13 5.87 2.90
N GLY A 344 23.88 6.18 3.97
CA GLY A 344 24.20 7.55 4.35
C GLY A 344 23.01 8.33 4.94
N VAL A 345 22.10 7.64 5.65
CA VAL A 345 20.89 8.23 6.27
C VAL A 345 21.23 9.38 7.21
N PHE A 346 22.40 9.34 7.86
CA PHE A 346 22.90 10.45 8.66
C PHE A 346 23.02 11.75 7.85
N HIS A 347 23.57 11.68 6.65
CA HIS A 347 23.75 12.86 5.81
C HIS A 347 22.43 13.30 5.17
N THR A 348 21.64 12.34 4.69
CA THR A 348 20.44 12.63 3.91
C THR A 348 19.24 12.99 4.77
N HIS A 349 19.23 12.55 6.04
CA HIS A 349 18.14 12.83 6.98
C HIS A 349 18.58 13.63 8.21
N ALA A 350 19.65 13.25 8.94
CA ALA A 350 20.04 14.01 10.14
C ALA A 350 20.65 15.38 9.82
N VAL A 351 21.61 15.44 8.90
CA VAL A 351 22.21 16.72 8.47
C VAL A 351 21.18 17.57 7.73
N ALA A 352 20.46 16.99 6.77
CA ALA A 352 19.43 17.73 6.02
C ALA A 352 18.25 18.18 6.90
N GLY A 353 17.80 17.37 7.85
CA GLY A 353 16.71 17.71 8.78
C GLY A 353 17.12 18.80 9.78
N THR A 354 18.35 18.73 10.30
CA THR A 354 18.91 19.80 11.15
C THR A 354 19.06 21.10 10.36
N LEU A 355 19.57 21.02 9.12
CA LEU A 355 19.68 22.16 8.22
C LEU A 355 18.31 22.78 7.94
N GLY A 356 17.32 21.96 7.59
CA GLY A 356 15.95 22.38 7.35
C GLY A 356 15.37 23.12 8.54
N GLY A 357 15.43 22.54 9.74
CA GLY A 357 14.87 23.16 10.94
C GLY A 357 15.58 24.47 11.31
N ALA A 358 16.89 24.54 11.14
CA ALA A 358 17.67 25.75 11.33
C ALA A 358 17.28 26.84 10.33
N LEU A 359 17.16 26.51 9.03
CA LEU A 359 16.74 27.44 7.99
C LEU A 359 15.28 27.90 8.18
N THR A 360 14.38 27.04 8.64
CA THR A 360 13.03 27.44 9.06
C THR A 360 13.08 28.48 10.19
N GLY A 361 14.00 28.33 11.15
CA GLY A 361 14.25 29.34 12.20
C GLY A 361 14.76 30.70 11.69
N LEU A 362 15.24 30.77 10.45
CA LEU A 362 15.63 32.01 9.77
C LEU A 362 14.50 32.56 8.90
N PHE A 363 13.89 31.70 8.07
CA PHE A 363 13.01 32.05 6.96
C PHE A 363 11.50 31.96 7.25
N ALA A 364 11.06 31.46 8.41
CA ALA A 364 9.64 31.35 8.70
C ALA A 364 8.95 32.72 8.62
N HIS A 365 8.02 32.87 7.69
CA HIS A 365 7.32 34.13 7.44
C HIS A 365 6.19 34.31 8.47
N PRO A 366 6.03 35.49 9.12
CA PRO A 366 5.05 35.67 10.19
C PRO A 366 3.60 35.35 9.77
N HIS A 367 3.20 35.78 8.58
CA HIS A 367 1.84 35.52 8.08
C HIS A 367 1.59 34.04 7.82
N LEU A 368 2.52 33.34 7.16
CA LEU A 368 2.40 31.91 6.89
C LEU A 368 2.43 31.10 8.19
N SER A 369 3.30 31.50 9.12
CA SER A 369 3.37 30.93 10.46
C SER A 369 2.04 31.05 11.21
N SER A 370 1.29 32.15 11.04
CA SER A 370 -0.02 32.32 11.67
C SER A 370 -1.15 31.49 11.06
N LEU A 371 -0.96 30.94 9.85
CA LEU A 371 -1.95 30.06 9.20
C LEU A 371 -1.94 28.65 9.79
N PHE A 372 -0.78 28.19 10.28
CA PHE A 372 -0.58 26.82 10.73
C PHE A 372 -0.20 26.69 12.20
N LEU A 373 0.74 27.53 12.70
CA LEU A 373 1.30 27.33 14.03
C LEU A 373 0.36 27.85 15.13
N PRO A 374 0.08 27.05 16.16
CA PRO A 374 -0.76 27.47 17.27
C PRO A 374 -0.08 28.48 18.21
N VAL A 375 1.25 28.60 18.12
CA VAL A 375 2.06 29.53 18.92
C VAL A 375 2.00 30.93 18.28
N PRO A 376 1.35 31.93 18.92
CA PRO A 376 1.18 33.26 18.34
C PRO A 376 2.52 33.98 18.15
N ASN A 377 2.60 34.86 17.16
CA ASN A 377 3.79 35.65 16.84
C ASN A 377 5.05 34.82 16.50
N SER A 378 4.88 33.57 16.07
CA SER A 378 5.96 32.74 15.54
C SER A 378 6.50 33.35 14.25
N LYS A 379 7.83 33.55 14.19
CA LYS A 379 8.51 34.15 13.05
C LYS A 379 9.99 33.80 13.03
N GLY A 380 10.53 33.66 11.84
CA GLY A 380 11.95 33.47 11.57
C GLY A 380 12.75 34.72 11.90
N SER A 381 14.05 34.51 12.11
CA SER A 381 14.98 35.55 12.55
C SER A 381 15.07 36.75 11.60
N PHE A 382 14.82 36.57 10.30
CA PHE A 382 14.84 37.66 9.32
C PHE A 382 13.60 38.56 9.32
N TYR A 383 12.52 38.15 9.99
CA TYR A 383 11.26 38.93 10.07
C TYR A 383 11.06 39.62 11.44
N GLY A 384 12.14 39.78 12.22
CA GLY A 384 12.18 40.57 13.46
C GLY A 384 11.90 39.81 14.76
N GLY A 385 12.30 40.37 15.90
CA GLY A 385 12.23 39.77 17.24
C GLY A 385 13.49 40.05 18.08
N LYS A 386 13.56 39.59 19.33
CA LYS A 386 14.82 39.64 20.10
C LYS A 386 15.85 38.68 19.47
N GLY A 387 16.75 39.21 18.64
CA GLY A 387 18.04 38.64 18.24
C GLY A 387 18.15 37.13 18.01
N GLY A 388 17.51 36.56 16.98
CA GLY A 388 17.78 35.18 16.55
C GLY A 388 17.23 34.08 17.47
N VAL A 389 16.38 34.41 18.44
CA VAL A 389 15.81 33.45 19.40
C VAL A 389 15.13 32.26 18.71
N GLN A 390 14.46 32.47 17.58
CA GLN A 390 13.81 31.36 16.88
C GLN A 390 14.84 30.39 16.30
N PHE A 391 15.88 30.88 15.62
CA PHE A 391 16.99 30.04 15.16
C PHE A 391 17.62 29.23 16.30
N TRP A 392 17.82 29.87 17.46
CA TRP A 392 18.34 29.19 18.65
C TRP A 392 17.41 28.10 19.18
N LYS A 393 16.10 28.34 19.24
CA LYS A 393 15.11 27.32 19.62
C LYS A 393 15.18 26.10 18.71
N GLN A 394 15.34 26.32 17.40
CA GLN A 394 15.46 25.25 16.42
C GLN A 394 16.70 24.39 16.68
N LEU A 395 17.86 25.00 16.98
CA LEU A 395 19.08 24.26 17.29
C LEU A 395 18.98 23.47 18.59
N VAL A 396 18.39 24.04 19.64
CA VAL A 396 18.18 23.34 20.92
C VAL A 396 17.17 22.19 20.77
N GLY A 397 16.10 22.39 20.00
CA GLY A 397 15.16 21.32 19.64
C GLY A 397 15.84 20.18 18.89
N ALA A 398 16.68 20.50 17.89
CA ALA A 398 17.48 19.51 17.19
C ALA A 398 18.43 18.76 18.13
N ALA A 399 19.12 19.47 19.03
CA ALA A 399 20.03 18.87 20.00
C ALA A 399 19.32 17.90 20.95
N PHE A 400 18.11 18.24 21.41
CA PHE A 400 17.30 17.33 22.23
C PHE A 400 16.94 16.05 21.46
N ILE A 401 16.47 16.17 20.22
CA ILE A 401 16.08 15.03 19.39
C ILE A 401 17.28 14.13 19.08
N ILE A 402 18.44 14.71 18.76
CA ILE A 402 19.69 13.97 18.57
C ILE A 402 20.06 13.24 19.86
N GLY A 403 20.12 13.96 20.99
CA GLY A 403 20.53 13.41 22.27
C GLY A 403 19.62 12.26 22.72
N TRP A 404 18.30 12.43 22.63
CA TRP A 404 17.35 11.39 22.98
C TRP A 404 17.48 10.16 22.09
N ASN A 405 17.58 10.34 20.76
CA ASN A 405 17.73 9.22 19.84
C ASN A 405 19.05 8.47 20.04
N VAL A 406 20.15 9.17 20.35
CA VAL A 406 21.43 8.53 20.71
C VAL A 406 21.26 7.68 21.98
N VAL A 407 20.65 8.24 23.04
CA VAL A 407 20.48 7.56 24.33
C VAL A 407 19.52 6.37 24.22
N ALA A 408 18.30 6.60 23.73
CA ALA A 408 17.25 5.59 23.66
C ALA A 408 17.63 4.44 22.72
N THR A 409 18.14 4.75 21.51
CA THR A 409 18.58 3.73 20.55
C THR A 409 19.73 2.90 21.12
N SER A 410 20.68 3.53 21.83
CA SER A 410 21.78 2.81 22.50
C SER A 410 21.24 1.85 23.55
N ILE A 411 20.34 2.30 24.42
CA ILE A 411 19.75 1.45 25.47
C ILE A 411 19.03 0.26 24.84
N ILE A 412 18.16 0.51 23.84
CA ILE A 412 17.38 -0.55 23.17
C ILE A 412 18.31 -1.62 22.56
N LEU A 413 19.32 -1.21 21.79
CA LEU A 413 20.24 -2.15 21.15
C LEU A 413 21.11 -2.90 22.17
N ASN A 414 21.51 -2.23 23.26
CA ASN A 414 22.24 -2.86 24.35
C ASN A 414 21.39 -3.88 25.13
N LEU A 415 20.06 -3.73 25.15
CA LEU A 415 19.16 -4.72 25.74
C LEU A 415 18.93 -5.89 24.78
N ILE A 416 18.67 -5.61 23.49
CA ILE A 416 18.45 -6.66 22.48
C ILE A 416 19.67 -7.56 22.37
N ARG A 417 20.90 -7.00 22.37
CA ARG A 417 22.13 -7.78 22.24
C ARG A 417 22.38 -8.78 23.36
N LEU A 418 21.71 -8.64 24.52
CA LEU A 418 21.82 -9.60 25.63
C LEU A 418 21.15 -10.94 25.30
N ILE A 419 20.19 -10.93 24.36
CA ILE A 419 19.35 -12.08 24.02
C ILE A 419 19.55 -12.50 22.56
N ILE A 420 19.69 -11.53 21.65
CA ILE A 420 19.75 -11.74 20.20
C ILE A 420 20.97 -11.01 19.63
N PRO A 421 21.85 -11.70 18.87
CA PRO A 421 22.92 -11.04 18.14
C PRO A 421 22.39 -9.95 17.20
N LEU A 422 22.94 -8.73 17.31
CA LEU A 422 22.49 -7.59 16.49
C LEU A 422 22.91 -7.73 15.01
N LYS A 423 24.10 -8.28 14.79
CA LYS A 423 24.71 -8.48 13.46
C LYS A 423 24.65 -9.96 13.09
N MET A 424 24.34 -10.24 11.82
CA MET A 424 24.54 -11.56 11.23
C MET A 424 26.03 -11.96 11.30
N THR A 425 26.31 -13.26 11.34
CA THR A 425 27.69 -13.77 11.28
C THR A 425 28.34 -13.41 9.94
N ASP A 426 29.67 -13.36 9.89
CA ASP A 426 30.36 -12.97 8.65
C ASP A 426 30.12 -13.98 7.50
N GLU A 427 29.89 -15.26 7.82
CA GLU A 427 29.44 -16.28 6.85
C GLU A 427 28.03 -16.01 6.32
N GLU A 428 27.07 -15.71 7.20
CA GLU A 428 25.70 -15.34 6.79
C GLU A 428 25.68 -14.06 5.95
N ILE A 429 26.54 -13.08 6.23
CA ILE A 429 26.66 -11.83 5.44
C ILE A 429 27.23 -12.12 4.04
N LYS A 430 28.11 -13.12 3.91
CA LYS A 430 28.71 -13.53 2.65
C LYS A 430 27.68 -14.24 1.76
N ILE A 431 26.92 -15.16 2.34
CA ILE A 431 25.82 -15.88 1.66
C ILE A 431 24.65 -14.92 1.36
N GLY A 432 24.27 -14.10 2.33
CA GLY A 432 23.25 -13.06 2.20
C GLY A 432 21.82 -13.58 2.38
N ASP A 433 20.95 -13.28 1.42
CA ASP A 433 19.51 -13.54 1.47
C ASP A 433 19.20 -15.04 1.57
N ASP A 434 20.04 -15.91 1.01
CA ASP A 434 19.91 -17.36 1.17
C ASP A 434 20.17 -17.82 2.63
N ALA A 435 21.08 -17.18 3.34
CA ALA A 435 21.27 -17.46 4.77
C ALA A 435 20.18 -16.85 5.65
N ALA A 436 19.67 -15.67 5.29
CA ALA A 436 18.64 -14.97 6.06
C ALA A 436 17.23 -15.55 5.85
N HIS A 437 16.91 -15.96 4.62
CA HIS A 437 15.56 -16.33 4.16
C HIS A 437 15.51 -17.64 3.37
N GLY A 438 16.64 -18.15 2.85
CA GLY A 438 16.70 -19.36 2.02
C GLY A 438 16.34 -19.14 0.54
N GLU A 439 16.52 -17.91 0.05
CA GLU A 439 16.03 -17.45 -1.26
C GLU A 439 17.03 -16.50 -1.95
N GLU A 440 17.07 -16.51 -3.29
CA GLU A 440 17.88 -15.57 -4.11
C GLU A 440 17.06 -14.42 -4.72
N ALA A 441 17.68 -13.24 -4.84
CA ALA A 441 16.99 -12.01 -5.28
C ALA A 441 16.81 -11.83 -6.82
N TYR A 442 17.71 -12.33 -7.68
CA TYR A 442 17.64 -12.16 -9.15
C TYR A 442 18.21 -13.35 -9.92
N ALA A 443 17.69 -13.64 -11.10
CA ALA A 443 18.26 -14.62 -12.02
C ALA A 443 18.25 -14.10 -13.47
N LEU A 444 19.05 -13.06 -13.82
CA LEU A 444 19.04 -12.52 -15.20
C LEU A 444 20.32 -11.75 -15.66
N GLN A 445 20.64 -11.89 -16.96
CA GLN A 445 21.74 -11.30 -17.74
C GLN A 445 21.18 -10.46 -18.93
N GLY A 446 21.87 -9.41 -19.40
CA GLY A 446 21.26 -8.14 -19.90
C GLY A 446 21.14 -7.83 -21.42
N GLN A 447 20.45 -6.71 -21.71
CA GLN A 447 20.04 -6.15 -23.02
C GLN A 447 20.39 -4.64 -23.22
N GLY A 448 20.31 -4.15 -24.47
CA GLY A 448 20.41 -2.73 -24.90
C GLY A 448 19.16 -2.19 -25.65
N ARG A 449 18.98 -0.85 -25.64
CA ARG A 449 17.78 0.05 -25.80
C ARG A 449 17.23 0.40 -27.21
N ARG A 450 15.98 0.96 -27.25
CA ARG A 450 15.50 2.02 -28.19
C ARG A 450 14.36 2.92 -27.62
N GLU A 451 14.04 4.03 -28.33
CA GLU A 451 13.60 5.38 -27.87
C GLU A 451 12.09 5.77 -28.02
N ASN A 452 11.72 6.94 -27.45
CA ASN A 452 10.38 7.54 -27.22
C ASN A 452 9.85 8.48 -28.33
N LEU A 453 8.53 8.75 -28.35
CA LEU A 453 7.90 9.98 -28.90
C LEU A 453 6.66 10.44 -28.07
N ILE A 454 6.47 11.76 -27.93
CA ILE A 454 5.42 12.48 -27.15
C ILE A 454 4.55 13.33 -28.10
N GLN A 455 3.25 13.53 -27.79
CA GLN A 455 2.46 14.68 -28.30
C GLN A 455 1.51 15.30 -27.24
N ASN A 456 1.34 16.63 -27.35
CA ASN A 456 0.67 17.59 -26.46
C ASN A 456 -0.81 17.89 -26.88
N GLY A 457 -1.63 18.42 -25.96
CA GLY A 457 -2.91 19.09 -26.29
C GLY A 457 -3.59 19.81 -25.11
N ASN A 458 -4.11 21.01 -25.34
CA ASN A 458 -4.42 22.08 -24.38
C ASN A 458 -5.82 22.05 -23.73
N GLY A 459 -5.94 22.78 -22.61
CA GLY A 459 -7.12 22.93 -21.76
C GLY A 459 -8.25 23.81 -22.31
N LEU A 460 -9.47 23.39 -21.98
CA LEU A 460 -10.68 24.20 -21.80
C LEU A 460 -11.38 23.66 -20.55
N THR A 461 -11.63 24.49 -19.54
CA THR A 461 -12.29 24.09 -18.28
C THR A 461 -13.80 23.95 -18.46
N PRO A 462 -14.41 22.76 -18.29
CA PRO A 462 -15.85 22.57 -18.40
C PRO A 462 -16.61 23.06 -17.16
N ALA A 463 -17.87 23.48 -17.34
CA ALA A 463 -18.80 23.80 -16.27
C ALA A 463 -19.11 22.55 -15.43
N VAL A 464 -19.01 22.67 -14.10
CA VAL A 464 -19.30 21.60 -13.15
C VAL A 464 -20.79 21.63 -12.77
N PRO A 465 -21.56 20.53 -12.93
CA PRO A 465 -22.96 20.46 -12.50
C PRO A 465 -23.13 20.67 -10.99
N GLU A 466 -24.23 21.31 -10.56
CA GLU A 466 -24.48 21.64 -9.13
C GLU A 466 -24.61 20.41 -8.21
N TRP A 467 -25.03 19.26 -8.74
CA TRP A 467 -25.14 18.00 -7.98
C TRP A 467 -23.80 17.28 -7.79
N LEU A 468 -22.73 17.69 -8.47
CA LEU A 468 -21.43 17.00 -8.44
C LEU A 468 -20.65 17.36 -7.17
N ASN A 469 -20.40 16.39 -6.30
CA ASN A 469 -19.44 16.52 -5.22
C ASN A 469 -18.03 16.16 -5.73
N LYS A 470 -17.16 17.17 -5.82
CA LYS A 470 -15.78 17.00 -6.31
C LYS A 470 -14.95 16.03 -5.45
N GLY A 471 -15.18 16.01 -4.13
CA GLY A 471 -14.48 15.13 -3.20
C GLY A 471 -14.87 13.67 -3.37
N ASP A 472 -16.17 13.39 -3.45
CA ASP A 472 -16.68 12.03 -3.67
C ASP A 472 -16.26 11.52 -5.05
N ASN A 473 -16.34 12.34 -6.11
CA ASN A 473 -15.87 11.96 -7.44
C ASN A 473 -14.35 11.72 -7.49
N ALA A 474 -13.54 12.58 -6.87
CA ALA A 474 -12.09 12.40 -6.82
C ALA A 474 -11.69 11.13 -6.06
N TRP A 475 -12.33 10.87 -4.91
CA TRP A 475 -12.12 9.64 -4.14
C TRP A 475 -12.48 8.40 -4.96
N GLN A 476 -13.60 8.41 -5.67
CA GLN A 476 -14.03 7.26 -6.47
C GLN A 476 -13.11 6.99 -7.66
N MET A 477 -12.63 8.03 -8.36
CA MET A 477 -11.67 7.90 -9.45
C MET A 477 -10.33 7.33 -8.96
N ILE A 478 -9.83 7.84 -7.83
CA ILE A 478 -8.60 7.33 -7.21
C ILE A 478 -8.79 5.90 -6.72
N SER A 479 -9.94 5.59 -6.10
CA SER A 479 -10.27 4.24 -5.66
C SER A 479 -10.26 3.27 -6.84
N GLY A 480 -10.93 3.61 -7.94
CA GLY A 480 -10.91 2.80 -9.17
C GLY A 480 -9.51 2.65 -9.76
N ALA A 481 -8.68 3.69 -9.72
CA ALA A 481 -7.29 3.62 -10.18
C ALA A 481 -6.41 2.73 -9.28
N LEU A 482 -6.59 2.79 -7.95
CA LEU A 482 -5.91 1.92 -6.99
C LEU A 482 -6.30 0.45 -7.19
N VAL A 483 -7.58 0.19 -7.49
CA VAL A 483 -8.03 -1.17 -7.84
C VAL A 483 -7.46 -1.60 -9.21
N CYS A 484 -7.45 -0.74 -10.22
CA CYS A 484 -6.74 -1.05 -11.48
C CYS A 484 -5.26 -1.39 -11.25
N MET A 485 -4.58 -0.71 -10.30
CA MET A 485 -3.19 -0.99 -9.96
C MET A 485 -3.01 -2.36 -9.30
N GLN A 486 -3.93 -2.83 -8.46
CA GLN A 486 -3.81 -4.19 -7.93
C GLN A 486 -4.13 -5.25 -8.99
N GLY A 487 -5.12 -5.01 -9.86
CA GLY A 487 -5.53 -5.96 -10.88
C GLY A 487 -4.50 -6.14 -11.99
N MET A 488 -4.02 -5.03 -12.58
CA MET A 488 -3.02 -5.08 -13.66
C MET A 488 -1.60 -5.31 -13.11
N PRO A 489 -0.86 -4.32 -12.57
CA PRO A 489 0.49 -4.58 -12.15
C PRO A 489 0.56 -5.53 -10.95
N GLY A 490 -0.34 -5.47 -9.96
CA GLY A 490 -0.27 -6.33 -8.78
C GLY A 490 -0.38 -7.84 -9.08
N LEU A 491 -1.52 -8.31 -9.59
CA LEU A 491 -1.77 -9.73 -9.84
C LEU A 491 -0.89 -10.31 -10.96
N VAL A 492 -0.59 -9.54 -12.01
CA VAL A 492 0.34 -9.98 -13.07
C VAL A 492 1.71 -10.28 -12.49
N ILE A 493 2.22 -9.38 -11.64
CA ILE A 493 3.52 -9.52 -10.97
C ILE A 493 3.52 -10.70 -10.00
N ILE A 494 2.44 -10.90 -9.21
CA ILE A 494 2.32 -12.06 -8.33
C ILE A 494 2.35 -13.36 -9.12
N TYR A 495 1.50 -13.49 -10.12
CA TYR A 495 1.37 -14.74 -10.85
C TYR A 495 2.64 -15.07 -11.63
N ALA A 496 3.23 -14.07 -12.28
CA ALA A 496 4.52 -14.23 -12.93
C ALA A 496 5.61 -14.64 -11.94
N GLY A 497 5.61 -14.15 -10.70
CA GLY A 497 6.62 -14.47 -9.69
C GLY A 497 6.45 -15.82 -8.99
N LEU A 498 5.20 -16.25 -8.74
CA LEU A 498 4.88 -17.46 -7.97
C LEU A 498 4.90 -18.76 -8.79
N VAL A 499 4.73 -18.69 -10.11
CA VAL A 499 4.79 -19.88 -10.97
C VAL A 499 6.23 -20.27 -11.30
N LYS A 500 6.45 -21.43 -11.91
CA LYS A 500 7.76 -21.79 -12.47
C LYS A 500 8.15 -20.84 -13.60
N LYS A 501 9.45 -20.61 -13.79
CA LYS A 501 9.98 -19.71 -14.84
C LYS A 501 9.41 -20.02 -16.23
N LYS A 502 9.23 -21.30 -16.56
CA LYS A 502 8.68 -21.77 -17.84
C LYS A 502 7.23 -21.37 -18.09
N TRP A 503 6.49 -20.84 -17.11
CA TRP A 503 5.07 -20.47 -17.26
C TRP A 503 4.80 -19.01 -16.90
N ALA A 504 5.85 -18.23 -16.63
CA ALA A 504 5.73 -16.89 -16.07
C ALA A 504 5.11 -15.92 -17.07
N LEU A 505 5.52 -15.98 -18.34
CA LEU A 505 4.99 -15.10 -19.39
C LEU A 505 3.53 -15.44 -19.69
N ASN A 506 3.21 -16.73 -19.86
CA ASN A 506 1.84 -17.16 -20.11
C ASN A 506 0.91 -16.79 -18.96
N SER A 507 1.36 -16.96 -17.71
CA SER A 507 0.55 -16.60 -16.52
C SER A 507 0.29 -15.08 -16.44
N ALA A 508 1.32 -14.28 -16.72
CA ALA A 508 1.18 -12.82 -16.82
C ALA A 508 0.19 -12.42 -17.93
N PHE A 509 0.30 -13.06 -19.10
CA PHE A 509 -0.51 -12.73 -20.26
C PHE A 509 -1.97 -13.19 -20.12
N MET A 510 -2.23 -14.31 -19.43
CA MET A 510 -3.60 -14.72 -19.08
C MET A 510 -4.29 -13.68 -18.19
N ALA A 511 -3.58 -13.13 -17.20
CA ALA A 511 -4.09 -12.06 -16.35
C ALA A 511 -4.32 -10.75 -17.12
N LEU A 512 -3.34 -10.35 -17.95
CA LEU A 512 -3.42 -9.16 -18.80
C LEU A 512 -4.60 -9.24 -19.78
N PHE A 513 -4.75 -10.39 -20.45
CA PHE A 513 -5.84 -10.66 -21.37
C PHE A 513 -7.18 -10.59 -20.64
N ALA A 514 -7.31 -11.22 -19.47
CA ALA A 514 -8.56 -11.19 -18.70
C ALA A 514 -8.95 -9.75 -18.35
N PHE A 515 -8.00 -8.94 -17.87
CA PHE A 515 -8.23 -7.53 -17.58
C PHE A 515 -8.71 -6.78 -18.84
N ALA A 516 -7.98 -6.91 -19.96
CA ALA A 516 -8.30 -6.21 -21.19
C ALA A 516 -9.63 -6.67 -21.82
N ALA A 517 -9.90 -7.97 -21.87
CA ALA A 517 -11.08 -8.55 -22.50
C ALA A 517 -12.36 -8.27 -21.73
N VAL A 518 -12.28 -8.12 -20.40
CA VAL A 518 -13.44 -7.76 -19.58
C VAL A 518 -13.94 -6.35 -19.91
N MET A 519 -13.08 -5.38 -20.26
CA MET A 519 -13.52 -3.99 -20.47
C MET A 519 -14.53 -3.84 -21.62
N PRO A 520 -14.30 -4.36 -22.85
CA PRO A 520 -15.32 -4.33 -23.90
C PRO A 520 -16.61 -5.02 -23.49
N CYS A 521 -16.52 -6.20 -22.85
CA CYS A 521 -17.69 -6.94 -22.40
C CYS A 521 -18.49 -6.16 -21.33
N TRP A 522 -17.76 -5.51 -20.42
CA TRP A 522 -18.27 -4.69 -19.33
C TRP A 522 -19.15 -3.56 -19.85
N VAL A 523 -18.61 -2.78 -20.78
CA VAL A 523 -19.30 -1.59 -21.27
C VAL A 523 -20.37 -1.91 -22.32
N LEU A 524 -20.27 -3.05 -23.00
CA LEU A 524 -21.24 -3.45 -24.03
C LEU A 524 -22.49 -4.15 -23.46
N TRP A 525 -22.34 -4.98 -22.42
CA TRP A 525 -23.49 -5.67 -21.80
C TRP A 525 -23.36 -5.93 -20.30
N ALA A 526 -22.17 -6.27 -19.80
CA ALA A 526 -22.03 -6.88 -18.48
C ALA A 526 -22.27 -5.90 -17.32
N TYR A 527 -22.00 -4.60 -17.48
CA TYR A 527 -22.37 -3.59 -16.47
C TYR A 527 -23.88 -3.59 -16.22
N ASN A 528 -24.70 -3.48 -17.28
CA ASN A 528 -26.16 -3.49 -17.16
C ASN A 528 -26.71 -4.86 -16.75
N MET A 529 -26.03 -5.96 -17.05
CA MET A 529 -26.43 -7.27 -16.51
C MET A 529 -26.14 -7.39 -15.02
N SER A 530 -25.15 -6.66 -14.50
CA SER A 530 -24.78 -6.66 -13.09
C SER A 530 -25.57 -5.65 -12.27
N PHE A 531 -25.87 -4.48 -12.85
CA PHE A 531 -26.41 -3.31 -12.15
C PHE A 531 -27.60 -2.65 -12.88
N GLY A 532 -28.11 -3.24 -13.96
CA GLY A 532 -29.21 -2.67 -14.73
C GLY A 532 -30.56 -3.26 -14.37
N GLU A 533 -31.47 -3.29 -15.35
CA GLU A 533 -32.82 -3.81 -15.16
C GLU A 533 -32.82 -5.32 -14.95
N LYS A 534 -33.76 -5.78 -14.13
CA LYS A 534 -33.97 -7.21 -13.84
C LYS A 534 -34.47 -7.96 -15.08
N LEU A 535 -33.76 -9.04 -15.47
CA LEU A 535 -34.24 -10.02 -16.45
C LEU A 535 -34.85 -11.24 -15.74
N LEU A 536 -34.12 -11.82 -14.79
CA LEU A 536 -34.52 -12.93 -13.92
C LEU A 536 -34.30 -12.53 -12.44
N PRO A 537 -34.88 -13.25 -11.46
CA PRO A 537 -34.65 -12.98 -10.02
C PRO A 537 -33.18 -12.89 -9.59
N PHE A 538 -32.28 -13.54 -10.33
CA PHE A 538 -30.85 -13.63 -10.05
C PHE A 538 -29.97 -13.05 -11.18
N TRP A 539 -30.55 -12.44 -12.22
CA TRP A 539 -29.78 -11.98 -13.38
C TRP A 539 -30.37 -10.74 -14.06
N GLY A 540 -29.52 -9.79 -14.47
CA GLY A 540 -29.92 -8.55 -15.14
C GLY A 540 -29.97 -8.66 -16.66
N LYS A 541 -30.55 -7.62 -17.30
CA LYS A 541 -30.72 -7.49 -18.74
C LYS A 541 -29.48 -6.85 -19.39
N ALA A 542 -29.05 -7.39 -20.52
CA ALA A 542 -27.95 -6.83 -21.31
C ALA A 542 -28.27 -5.43 -21.85
N GLY A 543 -27.26 -4.55 -21.86
CA GLY A 543 -27.37 -3.22 -22.46
C GLY A 543 -26.05 -2.44 -22.45
N LEU A 544 -25.96 -1.42 -23.30
CA LEU A 544 -24.79 -0.54 -23.43
C LEU A 544 -24.66 0.41 -22.23
N ALA A 545 -23.45 0.58 -21.72
CA ALA A 545 -23.11 1.50 -20.63
C ALA A 545 -22.18 2.64 -21.10
N VAL A 546 -22.21 2.98 -22.39
CA VAL A 546 -21.32 3.97 -23.03
C VAL A 546 -22.02 5.15 -23.68
N SER A 547 -23.36 5.25 -23.57
CA SER A 547 -24.06 6.41 -24.10
C SER A 547 -23.68 7.67 -23.31
N GLU A 548 -23.52 8.78 -24.01
CA GLU A 548 -23.11 10.06 -23.43
C GLU A 548 -24.06 10.49 -22.30
N ASP A 549 -25.36 10.50 -22.56
CA ASP A 549 -26.41 10.86 -21.60
C ASP A 549 -26.35 10.02 -20.33
N PHE A 550 -26.05 8.73 -20.47
CA PHE A 550 -25.90 7.83 -19.34
C PHE A 550 -24.65 8.17 -18.52
N LEU A 551 -23.49 8.29 -19.18
CA LEU A 551 -22.19 8.47 -18.53
C LEU A 551 -22.05 9.79 -17.76
N ILE A 552 -22.64 10.87 -18.26
CA ILE A 552 -22.58 12.20 -17.62
C ILE A 552 -23.64 12.40 -16.53
N SER A 553 -24.67 11.55 -16.48
CA SER A 553 -25.73 11.62 -15.48
C SER A 553 -25.20 11.32 -14.07
N GLN A 554 -25.90 11.84 -13.06
CA GLN A 554 -25.60 11.52 -11.65
C GLN A 554 -25.74 10.02 -11.43
N THR A 555 -24.83 9.43 -10.65
CA THR A 555 -24.86 8.00 -10.37
C THR A 555 -26.13 7.59 -9.65
N ILE A 556 -26.82 6.58 -10.20
CA ILE A 556 -27.96 5.94 -9.57
C ILE A 556 -27.54 4.52 -9.21
N LEU A 557 -27.53 4.22 -7.91
CA LEU A 557 -27.30 2.87 -7.44
C LEU A 557 -28.58 2.04 -7.57
N PRO A 558 -28.52 0.84 -8.17
CA PRO A 558 -29.67 -0.07 -8.25
C PRO A 558 -30.16 -0.53 -6.87
N SER A 559 -29.27 -0.47 -5.86
CA SER A 559 -29.52 -0.79 -4.45
C SER A 559 -30.55 0.13 -3.77
N THR A 560 -31.03 1.18 -4.43
CA THR A 560 -32.05 2.12 -3.91
C THR A 560 -33.47 1.55 -3.86
N ARG A 561 -33.73 0.34 -4.37
CA ARG A 561 -35.07 -0.32 -4.32
C ARG A 561 -35.13 -1.53 -3.37
N TYR A 562 -34.63 -1.40 -2.14
CA TYR A 562 -35.01 -2.34 -1.08
C TYR A 562 -36.36 -1.90 -0.47
N LYS A 563 -37.42 -2.68 -0.69
CA LYS A 563 -38.77 -2.44 -0.12
C LYS A 563 -39.28 -0.98 -0.19
N ASN A 564 -39.06 -0.26 -1.30
CA ASN A 564 -39.45 1.16 -1.46
C ASN A 564 -38.84 2.15 -0.44
N ILE A 565 -37.76 1.81 0.26
CA ILE A 565 -37.12 2.70 1.24
C ILE A 565 -35.96 3.46 0.58
N THR A 566 -36.19 4.74 0.30
CA THR A 566 -35.20 5.72 -0.20
C THR A 566 -34.32 6.26 0.93
N SER A 567 -33.47 5.43 1.55
CA SER A 567 -32.52 5.90 2.58
C SER A 567 -31.04 5.75 2.20
N ALA A 568 -30.75 5.21 1.01
CA ALA A 568 -29.41 5.18 0.46
C ALA A 568 -28.98 6.57 -0.01
N ALA A 569 -27.80 7.03 0.43
CA ALA A 569 -27.18 8.24 -0.11
C ALA A 569 -27.01 8.07 -1.63
N THR A 570 -27.62 8.96 -2.43
CA THR A 570 -27.40 9.03 -3.87
C THR A 570 -25.97 9.49 -4.13
N PRO A 571 -25.11 8.70 -4.79
CA PRO A 571 -23.73 9.12 -5.01
C PRO A 571 -23.68 10.41 -5.83
N MET A 572 -22.86 11.35 -5.38
CA MET A 572 -22.75 12.68 -5.98
C MET A 572 -21.57 12.73 -6.96
N PHE A 573 -21.49 11.73 -7.84
CA PHE A 573 -20.50 11.66 -8.92
C PHE A 573 -21.11 11.05 -10.19
N PRO A 574 -20.52 11.25 -11.38
CA PRO A 574 -21.11 10.84 -12.66
C PRO A 574 -21.07 9.32 -12.86
N MET A 575 -22.01 8.77 -13.61
CA MET A 575 -22.08 7.33 -13.91
C MET A 575 -20.79 6.77 -14.54
N VAL A 576 -20.06 7.57 -15.33
CA VAL A 576 -18.76 7.13 -15.87
C VAL A 576 -17.77 6.70 -14.78
N THR A 577 -17.77 7.42 -13.65
CA THR A 577 -16.93 7.08 -12.50
C THR A 577 -17.39 5.78 -11.85
N MET A 578 -18.70 5.52 -11.79
CA MET A 578 -19.26 4.25 -11.29
C MET A 578 -18.89 3.07 -12.21
N VAL A 579 -19.10 3.23 -13.52
CA VAL A 579 -18.79 2.21 -14.53
C VAL A 579 -17.30 1.85 -14.49
N PHE A 580 -16.44 2.87 -14.38
CA PHE A 580 -15.00 2.68 -14.24
C PHE A 580 -14.61 2.02 -12.91
N PHE A 581 -15.22 2.43 -11.79
CA PHE A 581 -14.89 1.86 -10.48
C PHE A 581 -15.25 0.37 -10.36
N GLN A 582 -16.38 -0.05 -10.93
CA GLN A 582 -16.85 -1.44 -10.84
C GLN A 582 -16.18 -2.39 -11.84
N TYR A 583 -15.60 -1.86 -12.92
CA TYR A 583 -14.91 -2.65 -13.94
C TYR A 583 -13.78 -3.52 -13.36
N PRO A 584 -12.86 -2.97 -12.53
CA PRO A 584 -11.75 -3.74 -11.96
C PRO A 584 -12.19 -4.92 -11.10
N PHE A 585 -13.30 -4.83 -10.35
CA PHE A 585 -13.84 -5.96 -9.58
C PHE A 585 -14.21 -7.13 -10.51
N ALA A 586 -14.84 -6.84 -11.64
CA ALA A 586 -15.20 -7.83 -12.65
C ALA A 586 -13.96 -8.45 -13.31
N ALA A 587 -12.99 -7.61 -13.67
CA ALA A 587 -11.73 -8.05 -14.27
C ALA A 587 -10.93 -8.94 -13.30
N GLU A 588 -10.74 -8.49 -12.07
CA GLU A 588 -9.99 -9.18 -11.04
C GLU A 588 -10.61 -10.51 -10.68
N THR A 589 -11.93 -10.63 -10.62
CA THR A 589 -12.59 -11.91 -10.33
C THR A 589 -12.14 -13.00 -11.31
N VAL A 590 -12.01 -12.67 -12.59
CA VAL A 590 -11.54 -13.61 -13.62
C VAL A 590 -10.03 -13.85 -13.50
N ILE A 591 -9.25 -12.82 -13.16
CA ILE A 591 -7.81 -12.97 -12.90
C ILE A 591 -7.56 -13.87 -11.68
N LEU A 592 -8.31 -13.73 -10.58
CA LEU A 592 -8.22 -14.60 -9.41
C LEU A 592 -8.45 -16.07 -9.76
N LEU A 593 -9.52 -16.34 -10.52
CA LEU A 593 -9.83 -17.68 -11.03
C LEU A 593 -8.66 -18.28 -11.84
N CYS A 594 -8.00 -17.45 -12.66
CA CYS A 594 -6.85 -17.84 -13.47
C CYS A 594 -5.76 -18.54 -12.65
N GLY A 595 -5.52 -18.06 -11.42
CA GLY A 595 -4.52 -18.60 -10.51
C GLY A 595 -4.67 -20.10 -10.25
N SER A 596 -5.88 -20.65 -10.31
CA SER A 596 -6.09 -22.09 -10.13
C SER A 596 -5.60 -22.92 -11.30
N VAL A 597 -5.56 -22.38 -12.52
CA VAL A 597 -5.37 -23.12 -13.78
C VAL A 597 -4.04 -22.84 -14.49
N LEU A 598 -3.18 -22.02 -13.88
CA LEU A 598 -1.86 -21.66 -14.41
C LEU A 598 -0.98 -22.88 -14.69
N GLY A 599 -0.13 -22.73 -15.71
CA GLY A 599 0.83 -23.76 -16.12
C GLY A 599 0.24 -24.98 -16.86
N ARG A 600 -1.08 -25.00 -17.14
CA ARG A 600 -1.72 -26.13 -17.84
C ARG A 600 -2.91 -25.80 -18.73
N MET A 601 -3.66 -24.73 -18.44
CA MET A 601 -4.81 -24.37 -19.28
C MET A 601 -4.34 -23.79 -20.61
N SER A 602 -5.00 -24.19 -21.69
CA SER A 602 -4.77 -23.64 -23.03
C SER A 602 -5.14 -22.16 -23.07
N PHE A 603 -4.24 -21.32 -23.58
CA PHE A 603 -4.49 -19.88 -23.73
C PHE A 603 -5.70 -19.61 -24.64
N ARG A 604 -5.91 -20.42 -25.68
CA ARG A 604 -7.08 -20.30 -26.56
C ARG A 604 -8.39 -20.61 -25.83
N ALA A 605 -8.38 -21.63 -24.96
CA ALA A 605 -9.52 -21.95 -24.12
C ALA A 605 -9.78 -20.81 -23.11
N TRP A 606 -8.72 -20.21 -22.56
CA TRP A 606 -8.81 -19.05 -21.68
C TRP A 606 -9.46 -17.84 -22.37
N MET A 607 -9.08 -17.55 -23.61
CA MET A 607 -9.66 -16.45 -24.39
C MET A 607 -11.17 -16.58 -24.59
N ALA A 608 -11.67 -17.80 -24.80
CA ALA A 608 -13.11 -18.07 -24.89
C ALA A 608 -13.78 -18.06 -23.50
N PHE A 609 -13.07 -18.55 -22.48
CA PHE A 609 -13.58 -18.68 -21.12
C PHE A 609 -13.89 -17.33 -20.48
N VAL A 610 -12.99 -16.34 -20.58
CA VAL A 610 -13.13 -15.02 -19.94
C VAL A 610 -14.48 -14.34 -20.25
N PRO A 611 -14.87 -14.08 -21.52
CA PRO A 611 -16.12 -13.38 -21.83
C PRO A 611 -17.35 -14.22 -21.48
N LEU A 612 -17.29 -15.55 -21.64
CA LEU A 612 -18.40 -16.45 -21.28
C LEU A 612 -18.63 -16.47 -19.76
N TRP A 613 -17.55 -16.59 -18.98
CA TRP A 613 -17.63 -16.65 -17.54
C TRP A 613 -18.06 -15.32 -16.92
N LEU A 614 -17.54 -14.20 -17.42
CA LEU A 614 -18.04 -12.88 -17.07
C LEU A 614 -19.55 -12.79 -17.29
N THR A 615 -20.02 -13.23 -18.46
CA THR A 615 -21.43 -13.09 -18.86
C THR A 615 -22.36 -13.98 -18.05
N PHE A 616 -22.03 -15.26 -17.84
CA PHE A 616 -22.97 -16.22 -17.25
C PHE A 616 -22.72 -16.49 -15.75
N SER A 617 -21.58 -16.07 -15.20
CA SER A 617 -21.23 -16.33 -13.81
C SER A 617 -21.05 -15.05 -13.00
N TYR A 618 -20.17 -14.14 -13.43
CA TYR A 618 -19.92 -12.90 -12.70
C TYR A 618 -21.18 -12.02 -12.62
N THR A 619 -21.82 -11.73 -13.76
CA THR A 619 -23.00 -10.84 -13.76
C THR A 619 -24.17 -11.41 -12.95
N VAL A 620 -24.33 -12.74 -12.88
CA VAL A 620 -25.33 -13.41 -12.03
C VAL A 620 -25.01 -13.21 -10.56
N SER A 621 -23.74 -13.41 -10.18
CA SER A 621 -23.27 -13.22 -8.80
C SER A 621 -23.43 -11.75 -8.38
N ALA A 622 -22.95 -10.82 -9.20
CA ALA A 622 -23.04 -9.38 -8.99
C ALA A 622 -24.48 -8.89 -8.93
N PHE A 623 -25.35 -9.31 -9.86
CA PHE A 623 -26.76 -8.93 -9.83
C PHE A 623 -27.49 -9.48 -8.60
N SER A 624 -27.24 -10.75 -8.26
CA SER A 624 -27.89 -11.40 -7.11
C SER A 624 -27.56 -10.72 -5.78
N VAL A 625 -26.31 -10.30 -5.61
CA VAL A 625 -25.79 -9.78 -4.32
C VAL A 625 -25.75 -8.26 -4.26
N TRP A 626 -25.43 -7.56 -5.34
CA TRP A 626 -25.28 -6.09 -5.38
C TRP A 626 -26.34 -5.38 -6.24
N GLY A 627 -26.67 -5.94 -7.41
CA GLY A 627 -27.54 -5.32 -8.41
C GLY A 627 -29.04 -5.31 -8.08
N GLY A 628 -29.42 -5.61 -6.84
CA GLY A 628 -30.83 -5.64 -6.42
C GLY A 628 -31.55 -6.98 -6.66
N GLY A 629 -30.82 -8.05 -6.96
CA GLY A 629 -31.33 -9.41 -7.10
C GLY A 629 -31.75 -10.06 -5.78
N PHE A 630 -32.12 -11.34 -5.84
CA PHE A 630 -32.81 -11.99 -4.71
C PHE A 630 -31.99 -12.08 -3.41
N LEU A 631 -30.66 -12.29 -3.46
CA LEU A 631 -29.84 -12.35 -2.24
C LEU A 631 -29.73 -10.99 -1.56
N PHE A 632 -29.58 -9.92 -2.36
CA PHE A 632 -29.66 -8.55 -1.89
C PHE A 632 -31.00 -8.28 -1.19
N GLN A 633 -32.12 -8.63 -1.83
CA GLN A 633 -33.48 -8.45 -1.27
C GLN A 633 -33.74 -9.33 -0.03
N TRP A 634 -33.04 -10.46 0.09
CA TRP A 634 -33.11 -11.32 1.25
C TRP A 634 -32.24 -10.82 2.43
N GLY A 635 -31.29 -9.93 2.14
CA GLY A 635 -30.43 -9.27 3.11
C GLY A 635 -29.11 -9.98 3.39
N VAL A 636 -28.56 -10.68 2.39
CA VAL A 636 -27.14 -11.08 2.40
C VAL A 636 -26.29 -9.80 2.36
N MET A 637 -25.29 -9.70 3.23
CA MET A 637 -24.41 -8.52 3.28
C MET A 637 -23.08 -8.86 2.62
N ASP A 638 -22.70 -8.09 1.61
CA ASP A 638 -21.41 -8.18 0.94
C ASP A 638 -20.87 -6.77 0.73
N TYR A 639 -19.95 -6.36 1.60
CA TYR A 639 -19.46 -4.98 1.61
C TYR A 639 -18.68 -4.65 0.32
N SER A 640 -17.59 -5.38 0.02
CA SER A 640 -16.82 -5.17 -1.23
C SER A 640 -16.52 -6.40 -2.07
N GLY A 641 -17.30 -7.47 -1.96
CA GLY A 641 -17.17 -8.60 -2.88
C GLY A 641 -16.50 -9.81 -2.26
N GLY A 642 -16.70 -10.01 -0.97
CA GLY A 642 -16.43 -11.28 -0.31
C GLY A 642 -17.10 -12.44 -1.06
N TYR A 643 -18.35 -12.26 -1.49
CA TYR A 643 -19.05 -13.28 -2.27
C TYR A 643 -18.83 -13.13 -3.77
N VAL A 644 -19.12 -11.94 -4.32
CA VAL A 644 -19.14 -11.70 -5.78
C VAL A 644 -17.76 -11.87 -6.41
N VAL A 645 -16.70 -11.47 -5.72
CA VAL A 645 -15.31 -11.56 -6.21
C VAL A 645 -14.65 -12.82 -5.67
N HIS A 646 -14.52 -12.96 -4.35
CA HIS A 646 -13.66 -14.01 -3.77
C HIS A 646 -14.29 -15.40 -3.74
N VAL A 647 -15.50 -15.55 -3.19
CA VAL A 647 -16.16 -16.87 -3.16
C VAL A 647 -16.44 -17.37 -4.58
N ALA A 648 -16.90 -16.49 -5.47
CA ALA A 648 -17.14 -16.82 -6.87
C ALA A 648 -15.87 -17.29 -7.59
N SER A 649 -14.79 -16.50 -7.56
CA SER A 649 -13.52 -16.85 -8.22
C SER A 649 -12.87 -18.10 -7.63
N GLY A 650 -12.89 -18.28 -6.30
CA GLY A 650 -12.33 -19.47 -5.66
C GLY A 650 -13.09 -20.75 -6.01
N ALA A 651 -14.42 -20.73 -5.96
CA ALA A 651 -15.25 -21.89 -6.32
C ALA A 651 -15.12 -22.23 -7.81
N ALA A 652 -15.14 -21.21 -8.67
CA ALA A 652 -14.95 -21.39 -10.11
C ALA A 652 -13.53 -21.84 -10.45
N GLY A 653 -12.50 -21.32 -9.77
CA GLY A 653 -11.10 -21.71 -9.96
C GLY A 653 -10.87 -23.19 -9.64
N TYR A 654 -11.38 -23.65 -8.50
CA TYR A 654 -11.33 -25.08 -8.13
C TYR A 654 -12.08 -25.97 -9.14
N THR A 655 -13.25 -25.52 -9.59
CA THR A 655 -14.03 -26.22 -10.61
C THR A 655 -13.28 -26.29 -11.94
N ALA A 656 -12.65 -25.19 -12.35
CA ALA A 656 -11.85 -25.13 -13.56
C ALA A 656 -10.62 -26.03 -13.47
N ALA A 657 -9.93 -26.04 -12.33
CA ALA A 657 -8.82 -26.94 -12.07
C ALA A 657 -9.22 -28.42 -12.19
N TYR A 658 -10.42 -28.79 -11.72
CA TYR A 658 -10.95 -30.14 -11.87
C TYR A 658 -11.17 -30.52 -13.35
N TRP A 659 -11.83 -29.66 -14.14
CA TRP A 659 -12.15 -29.94 -15.55
C TRP A 659 -10.95 -29.88 -16.48
N VAL A 660 -9.98 -29.00 -16.21
CA VAL A 660 -8.72 -28.92 -16.96
C VAL A 660 -7.83 -30.13 -16.65
N GLY A 661 -7.91 -30.68 -15.44
CA GLY A 661 -7.10 -31.80 -14.97
C GLY A 661 -5.77 -31.35 -14.33
N PRO A 662 -5.00 -32.26 -13.73
CA PRO A 662 -3.81 -31.93 -12.95
C PRO A 662 -2.57 -31.61 -13.81
N ARG A 663 -1.62 -30.88 -13.22
CA ARG A 663 -0.23 -30.76 -13.69
C ARG A 663 0.51 -32.10 -13.53
N SER A 664 1.69 -32.20 -14.14
CA SER A 664 2.56 -33.36 -13.99
C SER A 664 2.87 -33.63 -12.51
N LYS A 665 3.17 -34.87 -12.13
CA LYS A 665 3.50 -35.22 -10.74
C LYS A 665 4.75 -34.47 -10.27
N GLU A 666 5.78 -34.42 -11.11
CA GLU A 666 7.03 -33.68 -10.88
C GLU A 666 6.78 -32.19 -10.62
N ASP A 667 5.94 -31.54 -11.45
CA ASP A 667 5.64 -30.12 -11.27
C ASP A 667 4.76 -29.81 -10.04
N ARG A 668 4.10 -30.81 -9.46
CA ARG A 668 3.30 -30.68 -8.23
C ARG A 668 4.14 -30.91 -6.97
N GLU A 669 5.08 -31.85 -7.02
CA GLU A 669 5.96 -32.17 -5.88
C GLU A 669 7.08 -31.12 -5.74
N GLU A 670 7.58 -30.58 -6.85
CA GLU A 670 8.59 -29.53 -6.87
C GLU A 670 8.06 -28.29 -7.58
N PHE A 671 7.61 -27.29 -6.82
CA PHE A 671 7.02 -26.05 -7.34
C PHE A 671 7.66 -24.79 -6.73
N PRO A 672 8.96 -24.54 -6.99
CA PRO A 672 9.61 -23.32 -6.51
C PRO A 672 9.10 -22.10 -7.31
N PRO A 673 8.81 -20.98 -6.64
CA PRO A 673 8.52 -19.72 -7.30
C PRO A 673 9.78 -19.22 -8.01
N ASN A 674 9.62 -18.60 -9.19
CA ASN A 674 10.79 -18.11 -9.94
C ASN A 674 11.32 -16.76 -9.45
N ASN A 675 10.47 -15.91 -8.87
CA ASN A 675 10.87 -14.61 -8.36
C ASN A 675 9.98 -14.15 -7.21
N LEU A 676 10.44 -14.42 -5.98
CA LEU A 676 9.65 -14.12 -4.81
C LEU A 676 9.65 -12.63 -4.42
N LEU A 677 10.68 -11.86 -4.79
CA LEU A 677 10.68 -10.41 -4.66
C LEU A 677 9.61 -9.75 -5.52
N LEU A 678 9.47 -10.25 -6.76
CA LEU A 678 8.43 -9.82 -7.66
C LEU A 678 7.06 -10.16 -7.05
N ALA A 679 6.87 -11.40 -6.60
CA ALA A 679 5.64 -11.80 -5.91
C ALA A 679 5.31 -10.93 -4.69
N LEU A 680 6.31 -10.59 -3.86
CA LEU A 680 6.13 -9.71 -2.70
C LEU A 680 5.80 -8.28 -3.10
N THR A 681 6.39 -7.78 -4.20
CA THR A 681 6.07 -6.47 -4.76
C THR A 681 4.62 -6.43 -5.24
N GLY A 682 4.18 -7.47 -5.95
CA GLY A 682 2.80 -7.64 -6.39
C GLY A 682 1.83 -7.67 -5.20
N ALA A 683 2.16 -8.43 -4.16
CA ALA A 683 1.39 -8.49 -2.90
C ALA A 683 1.30 -7.13 -2.21
N GLY A 684 2.39 -6.36 -2.24
CA GLY A 684 2.44 -5.00 -1.75
C GLY A 684 1.52 -4.03 -2.51
N ILE A 685 1.53 -4.11 -3.83
CA ILE A 685 0.63 -3.31 -4.69
C ILE A 685 -0.82 -3.69 -4.42
N LEU A 686 -1.10 -4.99 -4.24
CA LEU A 686 -2.42 -5.50 -3.85
C LEU A 686 -2.87 -4.93 -2.50
N TRP A 687 -2.02 -4.97 -1.48
CA TRP A 687 -2.36 -4.39 -0.18
C TRP A 687 -2.65 -2.88 -0.27
N GLY A 688 -1.82 -2.12 -0.98
CA GLY A 688 -2.06 -0.69 -1.23
C GLY A 688 -3.37 -0.43 -1.97
N GLY A 689 -3.62 -1.20 -3.04
CA GLY A 689 -4.81 -1.13 -3.89
C GLY A 689 -6.11 -1.39 -3.12
N TRP A 690 -6.06 -2.24 -2.08
CA TRP A 690 -7.20 -2.56 -1.23
C TRP A 690 -7.75 -1.34 -0.45
N THR A 691 -6.97 -0.26 -0.34
CA THR A 691 -7.44 1.04 0.14
C THR A 691 -8.55 1.60 -0.75
N GLY A 692 -8.38 1.51 -2.07
CA GLY A 692 -9.41 1.88 -3.04
C GLY A 692 -10.51 0.83 -3.14
N PHE A 693 -10.16 -0.45 -3.03
CA PHE A 693 -11.11 -1.56 -3.11
C PHE A 693 -12.17 -1.49 -2.01
N ASN A 694 -11.77 -1.45 -0.73
CA ASN A 694 -12.73 -1.37 0.36
C ASN A 694 -13.14 0.07 0.70
N GLY A 695 -12.24 1.04 0.56
CA GLY A 695 -12.54 2.44 0.86
C GLY A 695 -13.43 3.13 -0.16
N GLY A 696 -13.45 2.67 -1.42
CA GLY A 696 -14.27 3.22 -2.49
C GLY A 696 -15.73 2.74 -2.51
N ASP A 697 -16.03 1.65 -1.81
CA ASP A 697 -17.35 1.00 -1.83
C ASP A 697 -18.49 1.75 -1.16
N PRO A 698 -18.24 2.65 -0.19
CA PRO A 698 -19.25 3.59 0.30
C PRO A 698 -19.74 4.59 -0.75
N PHE A 699 -19.07 4.68 -1.90
CA PHE A 699 -19.35 5.65 -2.95
C PHE A 699 -19.29 7.12 -2.47
N ALA A 700 -18.53 7.36 -1.39
CA ALA A 700 -18.35 8.68 -0.81
C ALA A 700 -17.12 8.70 0.12
N ALA A 701 -16.48 9.86 0.25
CA ALA A 701 -15.38 10.09 1.18
C ALA A 701 -15.89 10.39 2.61
N ASN A 702 -16.59 9.43 3.21
CA ASN A 702 -17.31 9.56 4.49
C ASN A 702 -16.68 8.71 5.63
N VAL A 703 -17.32 8.69 6.80
CA VAL A 703 -16.84 7.89 7.95
C VAL A 703 -16.72 6.40 7.61
N ASP A 704 -17.66 5.87 6.82
CA ASP A 704 -17.68 4.46 6.41
C ASP A 704 -16.44 4.11 5.56
N SER A 705 -16.04 4.99 4.64
CA SER A 705 -14.81 4.81 3.84
C SER A 705 -13.56 4.79 4.70
N SER A 706 -13.46 5.67 5.70
CA SER A 706 -12.34 5.72 6.64
C SER A 706 -12.28 4.44 7.49
N MET A 707 -13.45 3.94 7.92
CA MET A 707 -13.56 2.69 8.67
C MET A 707 -13.18 1.46 7.83
N ALA A 708 -13.63 1.41 6.57
CA ALA A 708 -13.27 0.34 5.64
C ALA A 708 -11.76 0.26 5.43
N VAL A 709 -11.11 1.40 5.17
CA VAL A 709 -9.66 1.47 4.96
C VAL A 709 -8.91 0.98 6.20
N ILE A 710 -9.21 1.54 7.39
CA ILE A 710 -8.44 1.20 8.59
C ILE A 710 -8.62 -0.28 8.98
N ASN A 711 -9.85 -0.81 8.89
CA ASN A 711 -10.13 -2.21 9.19
C ASN A 711 -9.42 -3.16 8.20
N THR A 712 -9.37 -2.78 6.93
CA THR A 712 -8.67 -3.53 5.88
C THR A 712 -7.19 -3.69 6.21
N HIS A 713 -6.53 -2.59 6.56
CA HIS A 713 -5.11 -2.58 6.91
C HIS A 713 -4.83 -3.32 8.21
N ILE A 714 -5.68 -3.18 9.23
CA ILE A 714 -5.52 -3.89 10.51
C ILE A 714 -5.69 -5.41 10.33
N CYS A 715 -6.73 -5.85 9.62
CA CYS A 715 -6.97 -7.28 9.39
C CYS A 715 -5.79 -7.91 8.63
N THR A 716 -5.35 -7.24 7.56
CA THR A 716 -4.24 -7.70 6.72
C THR A 716 -2.93 -7.78 7.50
N ALA A 717 -2.58 -6.72 8.24
CA ALA A 717 -1.37 -6.70 9.05
C ALA A 717 -1.41 -7.79 10.13
N THR A 718 -2.57 -7.99 10.77
CA THR A 718 -2.67 -9.00 11.82
C THR A 718 -2.58 -10.42 11.25
N SER A 719 -3.27 -10.68 10.13
CA SER A 719 -3.20 -11.96 9.44
C SER A 719 -1.76 -12.30 8.99
N LEU A 720 -1.05 -11.32 8.41
CA LEU A 720 0.37 -11.43 8.08
C LEU A 720 1.24 -11.80 9.29
N LEU A 721 1.06 -11.10 10.42
CA LEU A 721 1.82 -11.34 11.64
C LEU A 721 1.52 -12.72 12.23
N VAL A 722 0.24 -13.07 12.35
CA VAL A 722 -0.20 -14.39 12.84
C VAL A 722 0.39 -15.50 11.98
N TRP A 723 0.31 -15.37 10.65
CA TRP A 723 0.88 -16.35 9.73
C TRP A 723 2.40 -16.50 9.91
N THR A 724 3.11 -15.37 10.02
CA THR A 724 4.56 -15.37 10.24
C THR A 724 4.94 -16.02 11.57
N TYR A 725 4.19 -15.76 12.65
CA TYR A 725 4.42 -16.41 13.94
C TYR A 725 4.18 -17.92 13.88
N LEU A 726 3.14 -18.35 13.16
CA LEU A 726 2.85 -19.77 12.97
C LEU A 726 3.94 -20.46 12.17
N ASP A 727 4.46 -19.81 11.13
CA ASP A 727 5.58 -20.34 10.37
C ASP A 727 6.82 -20.54 11.25
N VAL A 728 7.10 -19.59 12.14
CA VAL A 728 8.17 -19.72 13.14
C VAL A 728 7.88 -20.86 14.13
N ILE A 729 6.64 -21.03 14.59
CA ILE A 729 6.27 -22.07 15.56
C ILE A 729 6.38 -23.48 14.93
N TYR A 730 5.76 -23.68 13.78
CA TYR A 730 5.61 -24.99 13.12
C TYR A 730 6.78 -25.35 12.21
N PHE A 731 7.40 -24.37 11.54
CA PHE A 731 8.47 -24.58 10.55
C PHE A 731 9.82 -23.99 10.96
N LYS A 732 9.92 -23.38 12.16
CA LYS A 732 11.16 -22.84 12.77
C LYS A 732 11.81 -21.65 12.06
N LYS A 733 11.27 -21.21 10.92
CA LYS A 733 11.71 -20.03 10.17
C LYS A 733 10.50 -19.29 9.56
N PRO A 734 10.54 -17.96 9.45
CA PRO A 734 9.52 -17.22 8.71
C PRO A 734 9.59 -17.58 7.21
N SER A 735 8.45 -17.53 6.52
CA SER A 735 8.35 -17.77 5.08
C SER A 735 7.77 -16.55 4.38
N VAL A 736 8.40 -16.08 3.30
CA VAL A 736 7.88 -14.96 2.51
C VAL A 736 6.63 -15.39 1.72
N ILE A 737 6.57 -16.63 1.24
CA ILE A 737 5.34 -17.21 0.65
C ILE A 737 4.22 -17.24 1.69
N GLY A 738 4.54 -17.68 2.92
CA GLY A 738 3.59 -17.67 4.03
C GLY A 738 3.10 -16.26 4.37
N ALA A 739 3.99 -15.28 4.36
CA ALA A 739 3.66 -13.87 4.54
C ALA A 739 2.71 -13.34 3.45
N ILE A 740 2.98 -13.64 2.17
CA ILE A 740 2.09 -13.28 1.04
C ILE A 740 0.71 -13.92 1.23
N GLN A 741 0.67 -15.21 1.56
CA GLN A 741 -0.59 -15.94 1.78
C GLN A 741 -1.38 -15.37 2.97
N GLY A 742 -0.70 -15.05 4.08
CA GLY A 742 -1.30 -14.41 5.24
C GLY A 742 -1.85 -13.02 4.93
N MET A 743 -1.12 -12.23 4.15
CA MET A 743 -1.58 -10.92 3.67
C MET A 743 -2.84 -11.05 2.81
N MET A 744 -2.81 -11.91 1.78
CA MET A 744 -3.96 -12.12 0.88
C MET A 744 -5.18 -12.65 1.63
N THR A 745 -5.00 -13.61 2.53
CA THR A 745 -6.09 -14.16 3.36
C THR A 745 -6.73 -13.08 4.22
N GLY A 746 -5.93 -12.20 4.82
CA GLY A 746 -6.42 -11.08 5.63
C GLY A 746 -7.23 -10.08 4.81
N LEU A 747 -6.73 -9.71 3.62
CA LEU A 747 -7.41 -8.83 2.67
C LEU A 747 -8.76 -9.41 2.22
N VAL A 748 -8.80 -10.69 1.86
CA VAL A 748 -10.03 -11.36 1.40
C VAL A 748 -11.05 -11.51 2.53
N CYS A 749 -10.62 -11.88 3.73
CA CYS A 749 -11.50 -12.16 4.85
C CYS A 749 -12.24 -10.91 5.36
N ILE A 750 -11.59 -9.74 5.31
CA ILE A 750 -12.20 -8.48 5.75
C ILE A 750 -13.15 -7.88 4.71
N THR A 751 -12.97 -8.19 3.42
CA THR A 751 -13.76 -7.66 2.29
C THR A 751 -15.28 -7.65 2.51
N PRO A 752 -15.95 -8.74 2.94
CA PRO A 752 -17.40 -8.71 3.14
C PRO A 752 -17.89 -7.89 4.33
N GLY A 753 -17.01 -7.48 5.25
CA GLY A 753 -17.36 -6.76 6.49
C GLY A 753 -16.51 -5.52 6.77
N ALA A 754 -15.88 -4.94 5.73
CA ALA A 754 -14.77 -4.01 5.91
C ALA A 754 -15.14 -2.76 6.73
N ALA A 755 -16.35 -2.21 6.61
CA ALA A 755 -16.79 -1.14 7.51
C ALA A 755 -17.85 -1.56 8.55
N SER A 756 -18.36 -2.79 8.47
CA SER A 756 -19.44 -3.26 9.36
C SER A 756 -18.93 -3.97 10.61
N GLY A 757 -17.72 -4.53 10.60
CA GLY A 757 -17.19 -5.39 11.66
C GLY A 757 -16.50 -4.66 12.83
N THR A 758 -16.60 -5.21 14.05
CA THR A 758 -15.71 -4.81 15.17
C THR A 758 -14.36 -5.54 15.06
N ILE A 759 -13.28 -4.76 15.10
CA ILE A 759 -11.87 -5.13 14.83
C ILE A 759 -11.34 -6.39 15.57
N PRO A 760 -11.75 -6.75 16.81
CA PRO A 760 -11.07 -7.82 17.54
C PRO A 760 -11.23 -9.24 16.97
N TRP A 761 -12.24 -9.52 16.13
CA TRP A 761 -12.63 -10.91 15.84
C TRP A 761 -12.16 -11.46 14.48
N TYR A 762 -11.93 -10.59 13.49
CA TYR A 762 -11.38 -10.99 12.18
C TYR A 762 -9.88 -11.32 12.24
N THR A 763 -9.20 -10.91 13.31
CA THR A 763 -7.74 -10.96 13.46
C THR A 763 -7.20 -12.29 13.97
N MET A 764 -8.05 -13.25 14.34
CA MET A 764 -7.66 -14.48 15.04
C MET A 764 -7.46 -15.72 14.15
N MET A 765 -7.54 -15.63 12.82
CA MET A 765 -7.82 -16.83 12.02
C MET A 765 -6.69 -17.32 11.12
N VAL A 766 -6.53 -18.64 11.18
CA VAL A 766 -5.46 -19.45 10.59
C VAL A 766 -6.15 -20.53 9.77
N LEU A 767 -6.12 -20.40 8.45
CA LEU A 767 -6.52 -21.52 7.59
C LEU A 767 -5.30 -22.43 7.44
N SER A 768 -5.35 -23.59 8.11
CA SER A 768 -4.25 -24.54 8.09
C SER A 768 -4.04 -25.10 6.68
N LYS A 769 -2.78 -25.27 6.28
CA LYS A 769 -2.32 -26.01 5.08
C LYS A 769 -2.83 -27.47 4.95
N LYS A 770 -3.60 -27.98 5.92
CA LYS A 770 -3.88 -29.42 6.13
C LYS A 770 -5.37 -29.81 6.07
N LEU A 771 -6.24 -29.08 5.36
CA LEU A 771 -7.57 -29.63 5.06
C LEU A 771 -7.45 -30.76 4.02
N SER A 772 -7.55 -32.02 4.47
CA SER A 772 -7.39 -33.22 3.64
C SER A 772 -8.38 -33.34 2.46
N LEU A 773 -9.53 -32.68 2.55
CA LEU A 773 -10.52 -32.59 1.46
C LEU A 773 -10.03 -31.76 0.27
N LEU A 774 -9.10 -30.81 0.48
CA LEU A 774 -8.63 -29.86 -0.54
C LEU A 774 -7.45 -30.37 -1.37
N GLN A 775 -6.86 -31.51 -1.00
CA GLN A 775 -5.68 -32.07 -1.67
C GLN A 775 -6.01 -32.91 -2.91
N LYS A 776 -7.29 -33.08 -3.27
CA LYS A 776 -7.72 -33.94 -4.38
C LYS A 776 -7.68 -33.25 -5.75
N VAL A 777 -7.78 -31.93 -5.79
CA VAL A 777 -7.73 -31.14 -7.03
C VAL A 777 -6.48 -30.29 -7.01
N ASP A 778 -5.76 -30.29 -8.12
CA ASP A 778 -4.52 -29.53 -8.28
C ASP A 778 -4.83 -28.04 -8.52
N ASP A 779 -4.89 -27.26 -7.44
CA ASP A 779 -5.09 -25.81 -7.45
C ASP A 779 -3.73 -25.08 -7.39
N THR A 780 -3.30 -24.49 -8.51
CA THR A 780 -1.88 -24.08 -8.70
C THR A 780 -1.34 -23.15 -7.62
N LEU A 781 -2.12 -22.12 -7.29
CA LEU A 781 -1.76 -21.06 -6.34
C LEU A 781 -2.67 -21.08 -5.11
N GLU A 782 -3.33 -22.21 -4.82
CA GLU A 782 -4.24 -22.36 -3.67
C GLU A 782 -5.40 -21.34 -3.62
N ILE A 783 -5.90 -20.90 -4.79
CA ILE A 783 -6.96 -19.88 -4.93
C ILE A 783 -8.23 -20.27 -4.18
N PHE A 784 -8.59 -21.56 -4.13
CA PHE A 784 -9.76 -22.00 -3.36
C PHE A 784 -9.61 -21.72 -1.86
N GLN A 785 -8.44 -21.98 -1.29
CA GLN A 785 -8.18 -21.71 0.13
C GLN A 785 -8.20 -20.21 0.40
N THR A 786 -7.46 -19.44 -0.40
CA THR A 786 -7.32 -18.00 -0.20
C THR A 786 -8.62 -17.25 -0.47
N HIS A 787 -9.41 -17.65 -1.46
CA HIS A 787 -10.58 -16.87 -1.89
C HIS A 787 -11.92 -17.50 -1.50
N ALA A 788 -12.15 -18.79 -1.77
CA ALA A 788 -13.43 -19.42 -1.43
C ALA A 788 -13.59 -19.61 0.08
N VAL A 789 -12.57 -20.16 0.75
CA VAL A 789 -12.64 -20.42 2.20
C VAL A 789 -12.58 -19.11 2.99
N ALA A 790 -11.59 -18.26 2.73
CA ALA A 790 -11.46 -16.99 3.46
C ALA A 790 -12.63 -16.03 3.18
N GLY A 791 -13.13 -15.95 1.94
CA GLY A 791 -14.30 -15.13 1.60
C GLY A 791 -15.59 -15.61 2.28
N THR A 792 -15.82 -16.93 2.30
CA THR A 792 -16.97 -17.54 3.00
C THR A 792 -16.88 -17.28 4.50
N LEU A 793 -15.68 -17.44 5.08
CA LEU A 793 -15.42 -17.17 6.48
C LEU A 793 -15.65 -15.70 6.84
N GLY A 794 -15.12 -14.78 6.03
CA GLY A 794 -15.35 -13.35 6.19
C GLY A 794 -16.83 -12.99 6.18
N GLY A 795 -17.59 -13.55 5.24
CA GLY A 795 -19.04 -13.34 5.16
C GLY A 795 -19.79 -13.89 6.36
N ALA A 796 -19.41 -15.09 6.82
CA ALA A 796 -19.96 -15.70 8.02
C ALA A 796 -19.68 -14.87 9.29
N LEU A 797 -18.44 -14.40 9.47
CA LEU A 797 -18.07 -13.52 10.58
C LEU A 797 -18.80 -12.19 10.53
N THR A 798 -19.04 -11.66 9.33
CA THR A 798 -19.87 -10.46 9.14
C THR A 798 -21.30 -10.70 9.60
N GLY A 799 -21.86 -11.89 9.37
CA GLY A 799 -23.15 -12.27 9.95
C GLY A 799 -23.18 -12.31 11.49
N LEU A 800 -22.06 -12.64 12.13
CA LEU A 800 -21.93 -12.69 13.59
C LEU A 800 -21.67 -11.33 14.23
N PHE A 801 -20.78 -10.52 13.65
CA PHE A 801 -20.15 -9.38 14.33
C PHE A 801 -20.45 -8.01 13.73
N ALA A 802 -21.27 -7.92 12.67
CA ALA A 802 -21.58 -6.64 12.05
C ALA A 802 -22.37 -5.69 12.99
N HIS A 803 -21.81 -4.52 13.27
CA HIS A 803 -22.37 -3.56 14.23
C HIS A 803 -23.58 -2.82 13.60
N PRO A 804 -24.78 -2.83 14.22
CA PRO A 804 -26.00 -2.28 13.61
C PRO A 804 -25.89 -0.81 13.17
N TYR A 805 -25.21 0.02 13.96
CA TYR A 805 -24.99 1.43 13.60
C TYR A 805 -24.07 1.58 12.39
N LEU A 806 -23.03 0.74 12.24
CA LEU A 806 -22.14 0.78 11.08
C LEU A 806 -22.83 0.20 9.84
N CYS A 807 -23.63 -0.85 10.00
CA CYS A 807 -24.49 -1.36 8.93
C CYS A 807 -25.49 -0.31 8.43
N SER A 808 -25.94 0.60 9.29
CA SER A 808 -26.81 1.71 8.90
C SER A 808 -26.09 2.85 8.17
N MET A 809 -24.75 2.88 8.22
CA MET A 809 -23.91 3.84 7.47
C MET A 809 -23.61 3.39 6.04
N PHE A 810 -23.71 2.08 5.77
CA PHE A 810 -23.46 1.47 4.47
C PHE A 810 -24.76 0.98 3.80
N LEU A 811 -24.70 0.71 2.50
CA LEU A 811 -25.82 0.35 1.62
C LEU A 811 -26.39 -1.07 1.83
N THR A 812 -26.34 -1.59 3.06
CA THR A 812 -26.98 -2.85 3.42
C THR A 812 -28.33 -2.61 4.10
N VAL A 813 -29.25 -3.54 3.87
CA VAL A 813 -30.65 -3.57 4.34
C VAL A 813 -30.83 -2.80 5.66
N PRO A 814 -31.61 -1.71 5.69
CA PRO A 814 -31.89 -0.96 6.91
C PRO A 814 -32.35 -1.91 8.03
N ASN A 815 -31.77 -1.78 9.22
CA ASN A 815 -32.02 -2.61 10.41
C ASN A 815 -31.51 -4.07 10.36
N SER A 816 -30.52 -4.39 9.51
CA SER A 816 -29.80 -5.67 9.62
C SER A 816 -28.96 -5.70 10.91
N LYS A 817 -29.31 -6.60 11.83
CA LYS A 817 -28.61 -6.81 13.11
C LYS A 817 -27.80 -8.10 13.04
N SER A 818 -26.56 -8.07 13.53
CA SER A 818 -25.76 -9.28 13.68
C SER A 818 -26.11 -10.05 14.96
N SER A 819 -25.75 -11.33 14.98
CA SER A 819 -26.15 -12.28 16.03
C SER A 819 -25.72 -11.86 17.45
N PHE A 820 -24.58 -11.18 17.59
CA PHE A 820 -24.07 -10.77 18.90
C PHE A 820 -24.64 -9.43 19.43
N TYR A 821 -25.39 -8.65 18.62
CA TYR A 821 -25.82 -7.29 18.97
C TYR A 821 -27.35 -7.10 19.09
N GLY A 822 -28.12 -8.16 19.36
CA GLY A 822 -29.55 -8.05 19.77
C GLY A 822 -30.54 -8.68 18.78
N ASP A 823 -30.40 -9.99 18.66
CA ASP A 823 -30.76 -10.93 17.60
C ASP A 823 -32.18 -10.96 17.00
N ASP A 824 -32.29 -11.75 15.92
CA ASP A 824 -33.48 -12.52 15.51
C ASP A 824 -33.21 -14.06 15.58
N GLY A 825 -32.15 -14.49 16.27
CA GLY A 825 -31.76 -15.89 16.53
C GLY A 825 -30.67 -16.49 15.63
N GLY A 826 -29.68 -15.73 15.16
CA GLY A 826 -28.66 -16.23 14.22
C GLY A 826 -29.05 -16.10 12.73
N VAL A 827 -30.17 -15.45 12.45
CA VAL A 827 -30.75 -15.32 11.09
C VAL A 827 -29.78 -14.67 10.11
N GLN A 828 -29.04 -13.64 10.54
CA GLN A 828 -28.08 -12.98 9.65
C GLN A 828 -26.90 -13.89 9.31
N PHE A 829 -26.33 -14.59 10.29
CA PHE A 829 -25.32 -15.63 10.06
C PHE A 829 -25.81 -16.71 9.08
N TRP A 830 -27.06 -17.17 9.25
CA TRP A 830 -27.66 -18.16 8.36
C TRP A 830 -27.83 -17.64 6.92
N LYS A 831 -28.30 -16.39 6.74
CA LYS A 831 -28.39 -15.75 5.42
C LYS A 831 -27.03 -15.71 4.72
N GLN A 832 -25.96 -15.42 5.46
CA GLN A 832 -24.60 -15.39 4.93
C GLN A 832 -24.12 -16.76 4.48
N LEU A 833 -24.42 -17.83 5.23
CA LEU A 833 -24.08 -19.20 4.81
C LEU A 833 -24.86 -19.65 3.58
N VAL A 834 -26.16 -19.35 3.51
CA VAL A 834 -26.98 -19.69 2.35
C VAL A 834 -26.59 -18.87 1.12
N GLY A 835 -26.25 -17.58 1.29
CA GLY A 835 -25.68 -16.75 0.24
C GLY A 835 -24.38 -17.34 -0.30
N ALA A 836 -23.46 -17.73 0.58
CA ALA A 836 -22.22 -18.43 0.20
C ALA A 836 -22.52 -19.72 -0.58
N ALA A 837 -23.43 -20.55 -0.08
CA ALA A 837 -23.78 -21.83 -0.70
C ALA A 837 -24.37 -21.64 -2.11
N PHE A 838 -25.23 -20.64 -2.30
CA PHE A 838 -25.75 -20.30 -3.63
C PHE A 838 -24.63 -19.87 -4.57
N ILE A 839 -23.75 -18.95 -4.15
CA ILE A 839 -22.66 -18.44 -4.99
C ILE A 839 -21.71 -19.57 -5.37
N ILE A 840 -21.32 -20.43 -4.41
CA ILE A 840 -20.51 -21.62 -4.67
C ILE A 840 -21.21 -22.54 -5.67
N GLY A 841 -22.48 -22.89 -5.42
CA GLY A 841 -23.25 -23.80 -6.27
C GLY A 841 -23.40 -23.28 -7.70
N TRP A 842 -23.76 -22.01 -7.87
CA TRP A 842 -23.88 -21.39 -9.19
C TRP A 842 -22.54 -21.37 -9.94
N ASN A 843 -21.47 -20.97 -9.27
CA ASN A 843 -20.15 -20.89 -9.88
C ASN A 843 -19.62 -22.28 -10.26
N VAL A 844 -19.90 -23.33 -9.49
CA VAL A 844 -19.58 -24.73 -9.87
C VAL A 844 -20.35 -25.14 -11.12
N VAL A 845 -21.67 -24.92 -11.16
CA VAL A 845 -22.51 -25.33 -12.29
C VAL A 845 -22.18 -24.55 -13.55
N ALA A 846 -22.18 -23.21 -13.49
CA ALA A 846 -21.92 -22.34 -14.62
C ALA A 846 -20.51 -22.58 -15.20
N THR A 847 -19.49 -22.65 -14.35
CA THR A 847 -18.11 -22.93 -14.79
C THR A 847 -18.01 -24.30 -15.46
N SER A 848 -18.68 -25.33 -14.92
CA SER A 848 -18.70 -26.66 -15.52
C SER A 848 -19.35 -26.64 -16.91
N ILE A 849 -20.48 -25.96 -17.07
CA ILE A 849 -21.17 -25.85 -18.36
C ILE A 849 -20.27 -25.14 -19.37
N ILE A 850 -19.71 -23.98 -19.00
CA ILE A 850 -18.84 -23.18 -19.88
C ILE A 850 -17.64 -24.01 -20.34
N LEU A 851 -16.94 -24.68 -19.43
CA LEU A 851 -15.77 -25.49 -19.77
C LEU A 851 -16.13 -26.68 -20.64
N ASN A 852 -17.25 -27.35 -20.40
CA ASN A 852 -17.70 -28.45 -21.26
C ASN A 852 -18.05 -27.95 -22.67
N VAL A 853 -18.66 -26.77 -22.80
CA VAL A 853 -18.93 -26.15 -24.11
C VAL A 853 -17.63 -25.80 -24.83
N ILE A 854 -16.67 -25.15 -24.15
CA ILE A 854 -15.37 -24.81 -24.75
C ILE A 854 -14.64 -26.08 -25.18
N LYS A 855 -14.69 -27.14 -24.37
CA LYS A 855 -14.05 -28.43 -24.66
C LYS A 855 -14.52 -29.07 -25.96
N LEU A 856 -15.73 -28.78 -26.43
CA LEU A 856 -16.24 -29.26 -27.72
C LEU A 856 -15.50 -28.68 -28.92
N LEU A 857 -14.89 -27.49 -28.76
CA LEU A 857 -14.24 -26.75 -29.84
C LEU A 857 -12.73 -26.64 -29.66
N ILE A 858 -12.27 -26.49 -28.41
CA ILE A 858 -10.87 -26.19 -28.07
C ILE A 858 -10.44 -27.09 -26.91
N PRO A 859 -9.28 -27.76 -27.00
CA PRO A 859 -8.71 -28.48 -25.86
C PRO A 859 -8.51 -27.54 -24.66
N LEU A 860 -9.09 -27.90 -23.51
CA LEU A 860 -8.97 -27.09 -22.29
C LEU A 860 -7.54 -27.07 -21.73
N ARG A 861 -6.80 -28.17 -21.90
CA ARG A 861 -5.45 -28.37 -21.38
C ARG A 861 -4.44 -28.35 -22.52
N MET A 862 -3.28 -27.77 -22.26
CA MET A 862 -2.11 -27.86 -23.14
C MET A 862 -1.61 -29.32 -23.22
N THR A 863 -0.87 -29.66 -24.26
CA THR A 863 -0.26 -30.99 -24.36
C THR A 863 0.83 -31.15 -23.29
N ASP A 864 1.16 -32.39 -22.90
CA ASP A 864 2.23 -32.60 -21.91
C ASP A 864 3.59 -32.10 -22.40
N GLU A 865 3.81 -32.08 -23.71
CA GLU A 865 4.99 -31.52 -24.36
C GLU A 865 5.01 -29.98 -24.23
N ASP A 866 3.90 -29.30 -24.55
CA ASP A 866 3.78 -27.85 -24.39
C ASP A 866 3.90 -27.42 -22.93
N ILE A 867 3.38 -28.20 -21.98
CA ILE A 867 3.53 -27.92 -20.53
C ILE A 867 4.99 -28.02 -20.09
N LYS A 868 5.76 -28.93 -20.72
CA LYS A 868 7.18 -29.13 -20.43
C LYS A 868 8.03 -28.00 -21.03
N ILE A 869 7.79 -27.63 -22.29
CA ILE A 869 8.48 -26.53 -22.97
C ILE A 869 8.09 -25.18 -22.33
N GLY A 870 6.82 -24.98 -22.03
CA GLY A 870 6.31 -23.80 -21.33
C GLY A 870 6.04 -22.63 -22.27
N ASP A 871 6.46 -21.42 -21.86
CA ASP A 871 6.14 -20.16 -22.52
C ASP A 871 6.56 -20.14 -24.00
N ASP A 872 7.67 -20.80 -24.37
CA ASP A 872 8.14 -20.89 -25.75
C ASP A 872 7.15 -21.65 -26.65
N ALA A 873 6.50 -22.71 -26.15
CA ALA A 873 5.48 -23.44 -26.90
C ALA A 873 4.18 -22.66 -27.07
N VAL A 874 3.86 -21.76 -26.12
CA VAL A 874 2.60 -21.01 -26.13
C VAL A 874 2.73 -19.69 -26.90
N HIS A 875 3.85 -18.98 -26.70
CA HIS A 875 4.06 -17.61 -27.17
C HIS A 875 5.26 -17.46 -28.13
N GLY A 876 6.11 -18.49 -28.28
CA GLY A 876 7.38 -18.39 -29.02
C GLY A 876 8.42 -17.52 -28.32
N GLU A 877 8.23 -17.30 -27.02
CA GLU A 877 9.04 -16.44 -26.17
C GLU A 877 9.29 -17.11 -24.82
N GLU A 878 10.49 -16.99 -24.28
CA GLU A 878 10.79 -17.41 -22.92
C GLU A 878 10.76 -16.22 -21.96
N ALA A 879 10.21 -16.41 -20.75
CA ALA A 879 10.19 -15.36 -19.73
C ALA A 879 11.58 -14.87 -19.31
N TYR A 880 12.63 -15.71 -19.43
CA TYR A 880 14.00 -15.38 -19.04
C TYR A 880 15.02 -16.05 -19.96
N ALA A 881 15.64 -15.32 -20.90
CA ALA A 881 16.69 -15.86 -21.76
C ALA A 881 17.99 -16.14 -20.97
N LEU A 882 18.53 -17.37 -21.03
CA LEU A 882 19.83 -17.72 -20.45
C LEU A 882 20.97 -17.24 -21.39
N GLN A 883 21.79 -16.28 -20.92
CA GLN A 883 22.92 -15.77 -21.70
C GLN A 883 24.16 -16.65 -21.41
N GLY A 884 24.39 -17.71 -22.19
CA GLY A 884 25.56 -18.57 -21.92
C GLY A 884 25.82 -19.83 -22.74
N GLN A 885 25.07 -20.14 -23.80
CA GLN A 885 25.51 -21.17 -24.76
C GLN A 885 25.38 -20.63 -26.18
N GLY A 886 26.50 -20.64 -26.89
CA GLY A 886 26.61 -20.15 -28.26
C GLY A 886 25.81 -21.00 -29.26
N ARG A 887 25.35 -20.32 -30.31
CA ARG A 887 25.05 -20.81 -31.67
C ARG A 887 24.90 -22.34 -31.92
N ARG A 888 23.75 -22.64 -32.56
CA ARG A 888 23.39 -23.77 -33.45
C ARG A 888 22.95 -25.06 -32.70
N ASP A 889 21.88 -25.74 -33.08
CA ASP A 889 21.56 -26.21 -34.44
C ASP A 889 20.11 -25.98 -34.90
N GLN A 890 19.96 -25.21 -35.98
CA GLN A 890 18.90 -25.44 -36.94
C GLN A 890 19.33 -26.60 -37.84
N THR A 891 18.92 -27.83 -37.53
CA THR A 891 18.87 -28.90 -38.54
C THR A 891 17.75 -28.59 -39.51
N ILE A 892 18.11 -27.84 -40.56
CA ILE A 892 17.35 -27.78 -41.80
C ILE A 892 17.48 -29.16 -42.45
N GLN A 893 16.39 -29.91 -42.49
CA GLN A 893 16.21 -30.92 -43.52
C GLN A 893 16.25 -30.21 -44.87
N ASN A 894 17.34 -30.36 -45.62
CA ASN A 894 17.30 -30.40 -47.08
C ASN A 894 18.62 -30.98 -47.61
N GLY A 895 18.47 -31.90 -48.56
CA GLY A 895 19.50 -32.83 -48.96
C GLY A 895 20.67 -32.26 -49.76
N SER A 896 21.64 -33.16 -49.97
CA SER A 896 22.62 -33.19 -51.06
C SER A 896 23.43 -31.92 -51.34
N CYS A 897 24.68 -31.89 -50.90
CA CYS A 897 25.82 -31.87 -51.82
C CYS A 897 27.15 -32.00 -51.08
N THR A 898 27.88 -33.03 -51.47
CA THR A 898 29.32 -33.24 -51.32
C THR A 898 30.10 -32.06 -51.89
N VAL A 899 31.05 -31.49 -51.15
CA VAL A 899 32.34 -31.03 -51.70
C VAL A 899 33.39 -31.13 -50.60
N LEU A 900 34.35 -32.04 -50.83
CA LEU A 900 35.65 -32.15 -50.19
C LEU A 900 36.51 -30.91 -50.51
N ILE A 901 37.47 -30.57 -49.65
CA ILE A 901 38.92 -30.51 -49.96
C ILE A 901 39.66 -29.77 -48.81
N GLU A 902 40.64 -30.51 -48.26
CA GLU A 902 41.82 -30.15 -47.43
C GLU A 902 41.67 -29.42 -46.09
#